data_AF-E1QJH2-F1
#
_entry.id   AF-E1QJH2-F1
#
_cell.length_a   1.000
_cell.length_b   1.000
_cell.length_c   1.000
_cell.angle_alpha   90.00
_cell.angle_beta   90.00
_cell.angle_gamma   90.00
#
_symmetry.space_group_name_H-M   'P 1'
#
loop_
_entity.id
_entity.type
_entity.pdbx_description
1 polymer ?
#
loop_
_entity_poly.entity_id
_entity_poly.type
_entity_poly.pdbx_seq_one_letter_code
_entity_poly.pdbx_strand_id
1 'polypeptide(L)'
;MAGSRQKNVAPKGQGKRPTISVAMMVKNEEKMLPRALESVKPWVDEIIVVDTGSTDRTVEIAASYGAKVYHHPWENNFSTHRNQSIGYCTGDWILILDADEELDQQTAPLMRQLTNAPEGLNCFLFKLYNDVPGGGSTFLLHPRLFRNGVGFHYAGLVHNEPRIKGHYTRSDVKLTHYGYNLDPQTMEAKHQRRLGMLRQAIEREPHNFKAHAYLAQTLASRIDTCLEAVDESLTAIRLAQEQLAPGTDFPRCYYPLLGALYALQRWDETVTYAHACLEAMPNYPDPWLFLVHAYYYKRQWDDVCLAGRRFFEMQDLARSKPEDFLFAENQTFNQFPQVLHLWTLAEANRGDAAAAIDVFGRLVADERGEPECRRLVKTLLTGDDPQLTVELINLAMAARPHWDWLAPLKPVAESKAAEKLGRQYKMEARRALDEHRLEDAAKNFGLAANHVIADAEVHLGQAQALLGLGRHAEAGQALVKGLCAHPGHPWAWRALAELSMAKGEVEAAHVYLERYLAIQPGDQAARETLSRLQLERAATPSVAETPPTLLVFLVGGLGAEAVCEVAPHFLMHRAWGRAMFDGVDPEDDLARWATLFSGRAPAQHGLSGRLGMDNPKSLADMAAPDIWRTMAGSKRVGLLAAPLCHPAPAINGWAVSGYPGGLLSEGLVSPPELLPRVLASGYRSDFVTSKAEQLLATSLLTSNRVHEGRLYQIERNKLTLAAKLPAVDVLVIGVNCLEWAQQSFSGVDSRVFAAYQQVYAIIEAALAGLRPRHFAVLGQRGYDKLSMTPTAEGFYCLSWRGGENGRAPVGDVVAEILRLVS
;
A
#
# COMPACT_ATOMS: atom_id res chain seq x y z
N MET A 1 -12.14 8.21 60.42
CA MET A 1 -12.45 9.26 59.43
C MET A 1 -13.94 9.24 59.15
N ALA A 2 -14.57 10.40 59.19
CA ALA A 2 -16.01 10.58 59.36
C ALA A 2 -16.84 10.09 58.16
N GLY A 3 -17.79 9.19 58.42
CA GLY A 3 -18.88 8.86 57.49
C GLY A 3 -19.94 9.96 57.54
N SER A 4 -20.10 10.69 56.44
CA SER A 4 -21.22 11.62 56.27
C SER A 4 -22.43 10.90 55.69
N ARG A 5 -23.41 10.65 56.57
CA ARG A 5 -24.78 10.22 56.25
C ARG A 5 -25.35 11.01 55.07
N GLN A 6 -25.72 10.32 54.00
CA GLN A 6 -26.64 10.83 52.99
C GLN A 6 -27.94 11.24 53.71
N LYS A 7 -28.27 12.53 53.66
CA LYS A 7 -29.58 13.02 54.08
C LYS A 7 -30.61 12.49 53.09
N ASN A 8 -31.48 11.60 53.55
CA ASN A 8 -32.73 11.27 52.88
C ASN A 8 -33.53 12.56 52.70
N VAL A 9 -33.51 13.09 51.47
CA VAL A 9 -34.50 14.07 51.02
C VAL A 9 -35.72 13.26 50.62
N ALA A 10 -36.80 13.39 51.39
CA ALA A 10 -38.09 12.82 51.04
C ALA A 10 -38.50 13.27 49.63
N PRO A 11 -39.13 12.41 48.81
CA PRO A 11 -39.55 12.78 47.47
C PRO A 11 -40.56 13.93 47.56
N LYS A 12 -40.17 15.10 47.05
CA LYS A 12 -41.10 16.19 46.75
C LYS A 12 -42.19 15.63 45.81
N GLY A 13 -43.43 16.04 46.08
CA GLY A 13 -44.66 15.45 45.54
C GLY A 13 -44.63 15.13 44.05
N GLN A 14 -45.37 14.07 43.68
CA GLN A 14 -45.63 13.63 42.32
C GLN A 14 -46.28 14.76 41.52
N GLY A 15 -45.47 15.65 40.95
CA GLY A 15 -45.89 16.53 39.87
C GLY A 15 -46.34 15.66 38.69
N LYS A 16 -47.47 16.01 38.09
CA LYS A 16 -47.98 15.33 36.90
C LYS A 16 -46.88 15.32 35.83
N ARG A 17 -46.53 14.13 35.32
CA ARG A 17 -45.53 13.99 34.24
C ARG A 17 -45.96 14.87 33.06
N PRO A 18 -45.10 15.78 32.55
CA PRO A 18 -45.45 16.63 31.43
C PRO A 18 -45.86 15.80 30.20
N THR A 19 -46.97 16.15 29.58
CA THR A 19 -47.51 15.45 28.40
C THR A 19 -46.89 15.97 27.10
N ILE A 20 -46.84 15.12 26.07
CA ILE A 20 -46.33 15.46 24.74
C ILE A 20 -47.39 15.17 23.69
N SER A 21 -47.70 16.18 22.87
CA SER A 21 -48.43 16.00 21.60
C SER A 21 -47.44 15.93 20.46
N VAL A 22 -47.58 14.97 19.54
CA VAL A 22 -46.94 15.07 18.22
C VAL A 22 -47.91 15.73 17.24
N ALA A 23 -47.40 16.69 16.47
CA ALA A 23 -48.12 17.41 15.44
C ALA A 23 -47.52 17.10 14.06
N MET A 24 -48.36 16.58 13.17
CA MET A 24 -47.98 16.19 11.82
C MET A 24 -48.88 16.86 10.78
N MET A 25 -48.30 17.25 9.65
CA MET A 25 -49.04 17.65 8.44
C MET A 25 -48.76 16.61 7.36
N VAL A 26 -49.79 16.01 6.77
CA VAL A 26 -49.65 14.86 5.87
C VAL A 26 -50.45 15.04 4.58
N LYS A 27 -49.97 14.39 3.51
CA LYS A 27 -50.71 14.19 2.26
C LYS A 27 -50.10 13.04 1.46
N ASN A 28 -50.87 11.99 1.21
CA ASN A 28 -50.46 10.83 0.40
C ASN A 28 -49.15 10.17 0.89
N GLU A 29 -49.11 9.81 2.17
CA GLU A 29 -47.95 9.26 2.86
C GLU A 29 -48.19 7.81 3.35
N GLU A 30 -49.08 7.04 2.70
CA GLU A 30 -49.43 5.67 3.15
C GLU A 30 -48.22 4.73 3.31
N LYS A 31 -47.13 5.01 2.60
CA LYS A 31 -45.89 4.22 2.63
C LYS A 31 -44.99 4.56 3.82
N MET A 32 -44.88 5.84 4.18
CA MET A 32 -43.92 6.32 5.19
C MET A 32 -44.57 6.50 6.57
N LEU A 33 -45.84 6.91 6.59
CA LEU A 33 -46.57 7.24 7.82
C LEU A 33 -46.57 6.12 8.87
N PRO A 34 -46.72 4.82 8.55
CA PRO A 34 -46.66 3.75 9.54
C PRO A 34 -45.35 3.76 10.36
N ARG A 35 -44.21 3.94 9.70
CA ARG A 35 -42.88 3.97 10.34
C ARG A 35 -42.77 5.16 11.29
N ALA A 36 -43.18 6.34 10.84
CA ALA A 36 -43.17 7.55 11.67
C ALA A 36 -44.02 7.37 12.94
N LEU A 37 -45.26 6.91 12.77
CA LEU A 37 -46.19 6.72 13.88
C LEU A 37 -45.76 5.60 14.84
N GLU A 38 -45.26 4.47 14.34
CA GLU A 38 -44.74 3.38 15.17
C GLU A 38 -43.56 3.85 16.02
N SER A 39 -42.66 4.64 15.45
CA SER A 39 -41.47 5.14 16.15
C SER A 39 -41.80 6.11 17.29
N VAL A 40 -42.85 6.93 17.15
CA VAL A 40 -43.17 7.99 18.11
C VAL A 40 -44.21 7.58 19.16
N LYS A 41 -45.13 6.65 18.82
CA LYS A 41 -46.27 6.26 19.65
C LYS A 41 -45.91 5.86 21.10
N PRO A 42 -44.83 5.12 21.39
CA PRO A 42 -44.46 4.79 22.78
C PRO A 42 -44.05 6.01 23.62
N TRP A 43 -43.74 7.13 22.96
CA TRP A 43 -43.07 8.28 23.54
C TRP A 43 -43.93 9.54 23.56
N VAL A 44 -45.19 9.50 23.13
CA VAL A 44 -46.11 10.64 23.14
C VAL A 44 -47.45 10.27 23.76
N ASP A 45 -48.20 11.27 24.20
CA ASP A 45 -49.49 11.08 24.87
C ASP A 45 -50.67 11.45 23.95
N GLU A 46 -50.40 12.21 22.89
CA GLU A 46 -51.38 12.63 21.89
C GLU A 46 -50.75 12.66 20.49
N ILE A 47 -51.50 12.21 19.49
CA ILE A 47 -51.11 12.27 18.07
C ILE A 47 -52.11 13.14 17.33
N ILE A 48 -51.64 14.26 16.78
CA ILE A 48 -52.41 15.18 15.95
C ILE A 48 -51.93 15.08 14.51
N VAL A 49 -52.87 14.83 13.60
CA VAL A 49 -52.61 14.77 12.15
C VAL A 49 -53.52 15.75 11.43
N VAL A 50 -52.93 16.69 10.69
CA VAL A 50 -53.64 17.52 9.72
C VAL A 50 -53.43 16.93 8.33
N ASP A 51 -54.51 16.43 7.73
CA ASP A 51 -54.53 15.93 6.36
C ASP A 51 -54.89 17.05 5.38
N THR A 52 -54.06 17.23 4.35
CA THR A 52 -54.23 18.29 3.33
C THR A 52 -54.84 17.81 2.01
N GLY A 53 -55.65 16.75 2.10
CA GLY A 53 -56.37 16.14 0.98
C GLY A 53 -55.67 14.89 0.44
N SER A 54 -55.45 13.89 1.30
CA SER A 54 -54.97 12.58 0.86
C SER A 54 -56.03 11.83 0.06
N THR A 55 -55.59 11.08 -0.94
CA THR A 55 -56.42 10.22 -1.81
C THR A 55 -56.09 8.73 -1.65
N ASP A 56 -55.07 8.42 -0.86
CA ASP A 56 -54.62 7.06 -0.54
C ASP A 56 -55.04 6.66 0.89
N ARG A 57 -54.45 5.59 1.46
CA ARG A 57 -54.84 5.09 2.78
C ARG A 57 -54.25 5.88 3.96
N THR A 58 -53.64 7.04 3.74
CA THR A 58 -52.98 7.85 4.79
C THR A 58 -53.88 8.13 5.99
N VAL A 59 -55.12 8.54 5.76
CA VAL A 59 -56.08 8.88 6.83
C VAL A 59 -56.48 7.65 7.64
N GLU A 60 -56.75 6.52 6.97
CA GLU A 60 -57.08 5.25 7.62
C GLU A 60 -55.92 4.78 8.52
N ILE A 61 -54.69 4.89 8.01
CA ILE A 61 -53.48 4.53 8.75
C ILE A 61 -53.35 5.42 9.99
N ALA A 62 -53.43 6.75 9.86
CA ALA A 62 -53.36 7.66 11.00
C ALA A 62 -54.37 7.31 12.10
N ALA A 63 -55.63 7.09 11.72
CA ALA A 63 -56.70 6.73 12.65
C ALA A 63 -56.42 5.41 13.38
N SER A 64 -55.84 4.41 12.69
CA SER A 64 -55.49 3.11 13.29
C SER A 64 -54.43 3.20 14.40
N TYR A 65 -53.62 4.27 14.42
CA TYR A 65 -52.64 4.54 15.48
C TYR A 65 -53.23 5.35 16.64
N GLY A 66 -54.51 5.73 16.58
CA GLY A 66 -55.18 6.56 17.57
C GLY A 66 -54.99 8.07 17.35
N ALA A 67 -54.58 8.49 16.14
CA ALA A 67 -54.43 9.91 15.83
C ALA A 67 -55.79 10.63 15.75
N LYS A 68 -55.82 11.87 16.23
CA LYS A 68 -56.90 12.81 15.96
C LYS A 68 -56.62 13.45 14.59
N VAL A 69 -57.42 13.07 13.59
CA VAL A 69 -57.24 13.54 12.20
C VAL A 69 -58.15 14.73 11.93
N TYR A 70 -57.58 15.82 11.41
CA TYR A 70 -58.26 17.04 11.00
C TYR A 70 -58.03 17.28 9.51
N HIS A 71 -59.07 17.67 8.78
CA HIS A 71 -58.99 17.90 7.33
C HIS A 71 -58.99 19.40 7.02
N HIS A 72 -57.99 19.83 6.25
CA HIS A 72 -57.89 21.20 5.74
C HIS A 72 -57.47 21.16 4.26
N PRO A 73 -58.14 21.85 3.32
CA PRO A 73 -57.70 21.87 1.93
C PRO A 73 -56.30 22.50 1.81
N TRP A 74 -55.44 21.99 0.92
CA TRP A 74 -54.10 22.55 0.71
C TRP A 74 -54.14 23.99 0.18
N GLU A 75 -53.58 24.94 0.93
CA GLU A 75 -53.60 26.39 0.63
C GLU A 75 -52.30 26.93 0.02
N ASN A 76 -51.41 26.06 -0.50
CA ASN A 76 -50.08 26.45 -0.99
C ASN A 76 -49.22 27.17 0.07
N ASN A 77 -49.43 26.86 1.36
CA ASN A 77 -48.69 27.45 2.47
C ASN A 77 -48.41 26.41 3.57
N PHE A 78 -47.13 26.04 3.73
CA PHE A 78 -46.71 25.06 4.74
C PHE A 78 -46.91 25.57 6.17
N SER A 79 -46.67 26.86 6.44
CA SER A 79 -46.87 27.44 7.77
C SER A 79 -48.32 27.37 8.23
N THR A 80 -49.27 27.65 7.34
CA THR A 80 -50.71 27.58 7.66
C THR A 80 -51.07 26.22 8.24
N HIS A 81 -50.71 25.14 7.54
CA HIS A 81 -51.08 23.79 7.94
C HIS A 81 -50.26 23.25 9.13
N ARG A 82 -48.99 23.63 9.28
CA ARG A 82 -48.24 23.35 10.52
C ARG A 82 -48.83 24.09 11.72
N ASN A 83 -49.30 25.33 11.55
CA ASN A 83 -49.94 26.07 12.63
C ASN A 83 -51.32 25.50 12.98
N GLN A 84 -52.05 24.98 12.00
CA GLN A 84 -53.29 24.24 12.26
C GLN A 84 -53.01 22.99 13.12
N SER A 85 -51.98 22.19 12.80
CA SER A 85 -51.67 21.00 13.60
C SER A 85 -51.22 21.37 15.02
N ILE A 86 -50.40 22.40 15.18
CA ILE A 86 -50.01 22.97 16.48
C ILE A 86 -51.23 23.42 17.29
N GLY A 87 -52.20 24.09 16.65
CA GLY A 87 -53.40 24.63 17.31
C GLY A 87 -54.33 23.58 17.90
N TYR A 88 -54.24 22.32 17.46
CA TYR A 88 -55.01 21.21 18.01
C TYR A 88 -54.29 20.46 19.14
N CYS A 89 -53.02 20.74 19.41
CA CYS A 89 -52.24 20.08 20.46
C CYS A 89 -52.66 20.53 21.86
N THR A 90 -52.86 19.56 22.74
CA THR A 90 -53.24 19.78 24.15
C THR A 90 -52.14 19.44 25.17
N GLY A 91 -51.02 18.86 24.71
CA GLY A 91 -49.89 18.47 25.55
C GLY A 91 -49.08 19.67 26.05
N ASP A 92 -48.37 19.49 27.17
CA ASP A 92 -47.47 20.50 27.74
C ASP A 92 -46.29 20.82 26.80
N TRP A 93 -45.92 19.86 25.95
CA TRP A 93 -44.91 19.97 24.91
C TRP A 93 -45.45 19.50 23.56
N ILE A 94 -44.94 20.10 22.48
CA ILE A 94 -45.29 19.80 21.09
C ILE A 94 -44.03 19.29 20.37
N LEU A 95 -44.10 18.07 19.85
CA LEU A 95 -43.13 17.50 18.95
C LEU A 95 -43.60 17.72 17.50
N ILE A 96 -42.78 18.37 16.68
CA ILE A 96 -43.01 18.45 15.23
C ILE A 96 -42.31 17.29 14.54
N LEU A 97 -43.09 16.43 13.89
CA LEU A 97 -42.60 15.25 13.16
C LEU A 97 -43.23 15.20 11.78
N ASP A 98 -42.40 15.01 10.75
CA ASP A 98 -42.88 14.83 9.37
C ASP A 98 -43.16 13.33 9.10
N ALA A 99 -44.02 13.03 8.13
CA ALA A 99 -44.45 11.65 7.86
C ALA A 99 -43.34 10.75 7.30
N ASP A 100 -42.30 11.35 6.72
CA ASP A 100 -41.10 10.69 6.22
C ASP A 100 -39.94 10.73 7.23
N GLU A 101 -40.24 10.94 8.51
CA GLU A 101 -39.25 10.94 9.61
C GLU A 101 -39.51 9.82 10.62
N GLU A 102 -38.45 9.32 11.24
CA GLU A 102 -38.49 8.26 12.26
C GLU A 102 -37.71 8.70 13.50
N LEU A 103 -38.31 8.52 14.67
CA LEU A 103 -37.64 8.73 15.96
C LEU A 103 -36.76 7.52 16.30
N ASP A 104 -35.46 7.76 16.48
CA ASP A 104 -34.51 6.70 16.84
C ASP A 104 -34.80 6.15 18.24
N GLN A 105 -35.05 4.85 18.32
CA GLN A 105 -35.50 4.22 19.57
C GLN A 105 -34.42 4.20 20.66
N GLN A 106 -33.13 4.30 20.31
CA GLN A 106 -32.06 4.34 21.30
C GLN A 106 -32.01 5.68 22.02
N THR A 107 -32.35 6.77 21.33
CA THR A 107 -32.31 8.14 21.86
C THR A 107 -33.68 8.71 22.24
N ALA A 108 -34.78 8.08 21.83
CA ALA A 108 -36.14 8.45 22.21
C ALA A 108 -36.40 8.61 23.73
N PRO A 109 -35.81 7.80 24.64
CA PRO A 109 -35.95 8.02 26.08
C PRO A 109 -35.47 9.41 26.55
N LEU A 110 -34.45 9.97 25.89
CA LEU A 110 -33.92 11.29 26.21
C LEU A 110 -34.98 12.36 26.00
N MET A 111 -35.79 12.28 24.94
CA MET A 111 -36.88 13.23 24.68
C MET A 111 -37.82 13.38 25.88
N ARG A 112 -38.17 12.26 26.54
CA ARG A 112 -39.02 12.27 27.73
C ARG A 112 -38.32 12.88 28.94
N GLN A 113 -36.98 12.84 29.02
CA GLN A 113 -36.24 13.53 30.08
C GLN A 113 -36.21 15.04 29.85
N LEU A 114 -36.11 15.48 28.59
CA LEU A 114 -36.08 16.89 28.21
C LEU A 114 -37.33 17.66 28.65
N THR A 115 -38.48 17.00 28.81
CA THR A 115 -39.71 17.69 29.24
C THR A 115 -39.67 18.21 30.68
N ASN A 116 -38.69 17.78 31.48
CA ASN A 116 -38.41 18.32 32.82
C ASN A 116 -37.55 19.60 32.77
N ALA A 117 -37.35 20.20 31.60
CA ALA A 117 -36.60 21.43 31.41
C ALA A 117 -37.05 22.55 32.35
N PRO A 118 -36.10 23.36 32.88
CA PRO A 118 -36.44 24.53 33.68
C PRO A 118 -37.29 25.52 32.90
N GLU A 119 -38.02 26.36 33.63
CA GLU A 119 -38.79 27.46 33.06
C GLU A 119 -37.89 28.40 32.26
N GLY A 120 -38.38 28.91 31.12
CA GLY A 120 -37.62 29.74 30.19
C GLY A 120 -36.86 28.98 29.10
N LEU A 121 -36.59 27.68 29.28
CA LEU A 121 -36.13 26.79 28.20
C LEU A 121 -37.34 26.21 27.46
N ASN A 122 -37.51 26.67 26.21
CA ASN A 122 -38.76 26.50 25.46
C ASN A 122 -38.61 25.67 24.18
N CYS A 123 -37.39 25.36 23.74
CA CYS A 123 -37.18 24.52 22.57
C CYS A 123 -35.92 23.65 22.66
N PHE A 124 -36.00 22.44 22.12
CA PHE A 124 -34.87 21.54 21.92
C PHE A 124 -34.64 21.26 20.44
N LEU A 125 -33.37 21.31 20.04
CA LEU A 125 -32.92 20.95 18.70
C LEU A 125 -32.50 19.48 18.68
N PHE A 126 -33.10 18.69 17.78
CA PHE A 126 -32.78 17.28 17.60
C PHE A 126 -31.82 17.10 16.43
N LYS A 127 -31.04 16.02 16.44
CA LYS A 127 -30.16 15.62 15.34
C LYS A 127 -30.98 14.91 14.26
N LEU A 128 -31.22 15.57 13.14
CA LEU A 128 -31.97 15.03 12.00
C LEU A 128 -31.01 14.45 10.96
N TYR A 129 -30.90 13.14 10.89
CA TYR A 129 -30.08 12.40 9.93
C TYR A 129 -30.86 12.18 8.63
N ASN A 130 -30.37 12.72 7.51
CA ASN A 130 -30.96 12.46 6.20
C ASN A 130 -30.45 11.12 5.66
N ASP A 131 -31.36 10.22 5.32
CA ASP A 131 -31.08 9.05 4.50
C ASP A 131 -30.91 9.49 3.05
N VAL A 132 -29.71 9.30 2.50
CA VAL A 132 -29.36 9.69 1.13
C VAL A 132 -28.90 8.49 0.31
N PRO A 133 -29.16 8.47 -1.01
CA PRO A 133 -28.69 7.40 -1.89
C PRO A 133 -27.18 7.20 -1.77
N GLY A 134 -26.73 5.97 -1.47
CA GLY A 134 -25.31 5.62 -1.36
C GLY A 134 -24.76 5.47 0.07
N GLY A 135 -25.61 5.53 1.12
CA GLY A 135 -25.22 5.17 2.49
C GLY A 135 -24.50 6.26 3.29
N GLY A 136 -24.53 7.51 2.82
CA GLY A 136 -24.11 8.66 3.62
C GLY A 136 -25.19 9.06 4.64
N SER A 137 -24.79 9.67 5.76
CA SER A 137 -25.73 10.37 6.64
C SER A 137 -25.23 11.79 6.89
N THR A 138 -26.05 12.78 6.54
CA THR A 138 -25.84 14.17 6.97
C THR A 138 -26.78 14.42 8.12
N PHE A 139 -26.32 15.08 9.19
CA PHE A 139 -27.25 15.48 10.25
C PHE A 139 -27.27 16.98 10.43
N LEU A 140 -28.48 17.51 10.63
CA LEU A 140 -28.73 18.91 10.94
C LEU A 140 -29.34 18.98 12.34
N LEU A 141 -29.03 20.03 13.09
CA LEU A 141 -29.74 20.31 14.33
C LEU A 141 -31.01 21.09 14.01
N HIS A 142 -32.17 20.45 14.15
CA HIS A 142 -33.44 21.06 13.80
C HIS A 142 -34.28 21.31 15.07
N PRO A 143 -34.90 22.48 15.24
CA PRO A 143 -35.90 22.71 16.29
C PRO A 143 -37.05 21.71 16.13
N ARG A 144 -37.32 20.89 17.16
CA ARG A 144 -38.31 19.79 17.07
C ARG A 144 -39.26 19.67 18.25
N LEU A 145 -38.78 19.92 19.47
CA LEU A 145 -39.59 19.83 20.68
C LEU A 145 -39.78 21.22 21.27
N PHE A 146 -41.02 21.66 21.39
CA PHE A 146 -41.38 23.03 21.78
C PHE A 146 -42.31 23.00 22.99
N ARG A 147 -42.12 23.93 23.93
CA ARG A 147 -43.05 24.10 25.06
C ARG A 147 -44.37 24.66 24.52
N ASN A 148 -45.50 24.10 24.93
CA ASN A 148 -46.81 24.60 24.51
C ASN A 148 -47.17 25.89 25.28
N GLY A 149 -48.06 26.72 24.71
CA GLY A 149 -48.58 27.92 25.38
C GLY A 149 -47.66 29.13 25.42
N VAL A 150 -46.43 29.05 24.91
CA VAL A 150 -45.45 30.16 24.92
C VAL A 150 -45.47 31.02 23.63
N GLY A 151 -46.47 30.84 22.77
CA GLY A 151 -46.62 31.57 21.50
C GLY A 151 -45.80 31.02 20.33
N PHE A 152 -45.44 29.73 20.37
CA PHE A 152 -44.79 29.03 19.26
C PHE A 152 -45.70 28.96 18.02
N HIS A 153 -45.19 29.39 16.87
CA HIS A 153 -45.85 29.25 15.56
C HIS A 153 -44.82 29.26 14.42
N TYR A 154 -45.18 28.76 13.24
CA TYR A 154 -44.41 28.87 12.02
C TYR A 154 -44.77 30.13 11.22
N ALA A 155 -43.78 30.75 10.60
CA ALA A 155 -43.95 31.87 9.65
C ALA A 155 -43.15 31.62 8.35
N GLY A 156 -43.68 32.07 7.20
CA GLY A 156 -43.08 31.88 5.87
C GLY A 156 -43.86 30.94 4.94
N LEU A 157 -43.75 31.11 3.62
CA LEU A 157 -44.56 30.36 2.63
C LEU A 157 -44.02 28.94 2.33
N VAL A 158 -42.73 28.84 1.99
CA VAL A 158 -42.06 27.59 1.54
C VAL A 158 -41.04 27.09 2.56
N HIS A 159 -40.17 27.98 3.03
CA HIS A 159 -39.24 27.71 4.13
C HIS A 159 -39.79 28.35 5.39
N ASN A 160 -40.59 27.57 6.11
CA ASN A 160 -41.28 28.01 7.30
C ASN A 160 -40.36 27.94 8.53
N GLU A 161 -40.18 29.06 9.21
CA GLU A 161 -39.33 29.17 10.38
C GLU A 161 -40.16 29.08 11.67
N PRO A 162 -39.75 28.29 12.66
CA PRO A 162 -40.37 28.29 13.97
C PRO A 162 -40.06 29.60 14.70
N ARG A 163 -41.09 30.37 15.04
CA ARG A 163 -41.03 31.55 15.90
C ARG A 163 -41.39 31.15 17.32
N ILE A 164 -40.43 31.26 18.24
CA ILE A 164 -40.63 30.97 19.66
C ILE A 164 -39.89 31.98 20.53
N LYS A 165 -40.49 32.36 21.66
CA LYS A 165 -39.87 33.23 22.67
C LYS A 165 -39.09 32.37 23.68
N GLY A 166 -38.01 32.91 24.24
CA GLY A 166 -37.21 32.25 25.27
C GLY A 166 -36.01 31.48 24.73
N HIS A 167 -35.36 30.70 25.60
CA HIS A 167 -34.13 29.99 25.25
C HIS A 167 -34.42 28.67 24.55
N TYR A 168 -33.46 28.21 23.75
CA TYR A 168 -33.44 26.87 23.16
C TYR A 168 -32.06 26.23 23.36
N THR A 169 -32.01 24.90 23.36
CA THR A 169 -30.75 24.16 23.53
C THR A 169 -30.72 22.90 22.67
N ARG A 170 -29.55 22.28 22.55
CA ARG A 170 -29.33 21.06 21.79
C ARG A 170 -29.73 19.83 22.59
N SER A 171 -30.12 18.77 21.89
CA SER A 171 -30.24 17.44 22.47
C SER A 171 -29.53 16.39 21.60
N ASP A 172 -29.29 15.23 22.21
CA ASP A 172 -28.78 14.06 21.50
C ASP A 172 -29.91 13.17 20.93
N VAL A 173 -31.16 13.63 20.98
CA VAL A 173 -32.28 12.92 20.36
C VAL A 173 -32.09 12.92 18.85
N LYS A 174 -32.22 11.73 18.24
CA LYS A 174 -32.01 11.55 16.80
C LYS A 174 -33.34 11.29 16.09
N LEU A 175 -33.46 11.89 14.91
CA LEU A 175 -34.49 11.60 13.92
C LEU A 175 -33.80 11.14 12.64
N THR A 176 -34.40 10.19 11.93
CA THR A 176 -33.96 9.81 10.57
C THR A 176 -35.00 10.31 9.57
N HIS A 177 -34.60 11.03 8.54
CA HIS A 177 -35.46 11.58 7.49
C HIS A 177 -35.23 10.85 6.17
N TYR A 178 -36.28 10.24 5.64
CA TYR A 178 -36.26 9.41 4.43
C TYR A 178 -36.67 10.19 3.16
N GLY A 179 -36.96 11.48 3.27
CA GLY A 179 -37.48 12.29 2.18
C GLY A 179 -36.54 12.52 1.00
N TYR A 180 -35.24 12.16 1.13
CA TYR A 180 -34.20 12.35 0.11
C TYR A 180 -33.79 11.07 -0.64
N ASN A 181 -34.30 9.90 -0.25
CA ASN A 181 -34.00 8.61 -0.87
C ASN A 181 -35.24 8.04 -1.60
N LEU A 182 -35.86 8.88 -2.42
CA LEU A 182 -37.02 8.54 -3.25
C LEU A 182 -36.58 8.26 -4.68
N ASP A 183 -37.47 7.70 -5.50
CA ASP A 183 -37.19 7.50 -6.91
C ASP A 183 -36.88 8.85 -7.62
N PRO A 184 -36.01 8.86 -8.65
CA PRO A 184 -35.57 10.09 -9.30
C PRO A 184 -36.71 10.96 -9.84
N GLN A 185 -37.83 10.36 -10.28
CA GLN A 185 -38.96 11.12 -10.83
C GLN A 185 -39.71 11.87 -9.73
N THR A 186 -39.93 11.24 -8.58
CA THR A 186 -40.53 11.88 -7.40
C THR A 186 -39.65 13.01 -6.86
N MET A 187 -38.32 12.80 -6.82
CA MET A 187 -37.37 13.85 -6.43
C MET A 187 -37.39 15.04 -7.39
N GLU A 188 -37.46 14.79 -8.70
CA GLU A 188 -37.60 15.84 -9.72
C GLU A 188 -38.90 16.62 -9.53
N ALA A 189 -40.03 15.93 -9.38
CA ALA A 189 -41.33 16.57 -9.19
C ALA A 189 -41.38 17.43 -7.91
N LYS A 190 -40.80 16.93 -6.80
CA LYS A 190 -40.66 17.70 -5.54
C LYS A 190 -39.81 18.96 -5.76
N HIS A 191 -38.70 18.85 -6.49
CA HIS A 191 -37.82 19.97 -6.81
C HIS A 191 -38.51 21.02 -7.68
N GLN A 192 -39.17 20.62 -8.77
CA GLN A 192 -39.90 21.52 -9.68
C GLN A 192 -41.05 22.24 -8.97
N ARG A 193 -41.79 21.54 -8.11
CA ARG A 193 -42.84 22.16 -7.29
C ARG A 193 -42.28 23.26 -6.38
N ARG A 194 -41.14 23.00 -5.72
CA ARG A 194 -40.49 23.97 -4.84
C ARG A 194 -40.04 25.21 -5.62
N LEU A 195 -39.39 25.03 -6.77
CA LEU A 195 -39.00 26.13 -7.66
C LEU A 195 -40.20 26.97 -8.09
N GLY A 196 -41.29 26.32 -8.51
CA GLY A 196 -42.53 27.01 -8.91
C GLY A 196 -43.12 27.86 -7.79
N MET A 197 -43.18 27.33 -6.55
CA MET A 197 -43.68 28.09 -5.40
C MET A 197 -42.78 29.28 -5.05
N LEU A 198 -41.46 29.13 -5.12
CA LEU A 198 -40.51 30.20 -4.80
C LEU A 198 -40.56 31.32 -5.86
N ARG A 199 -40.64 30.97 -7.15
CA ARG A 199 -40.82 31.95 -8.23
C ARG A 199 -42.11 32.73 -8.08
N GLN A 200 -43.23 32.07 -7.78
CA GLN A 200 -44.50 32.75 -7.48
C GLN A 200 -44.43 33.66 -6.25
N ALA A 201 -43.67 33.28 -5.23
CA ALA A 201 -43.45 34.13 -4.05
C ALA A 201 -42.67 35.40 -4.41
N ILE A 202 -41.63 35.29 -5.24
CA ILE A 202 -40.85 36.43 -5.75
C ILE A 202 -41.71 37.32 -6.67
N GLU A 203 -42.55 36.75 -7.54
CA GLU A 203 -43.47 37.54 -8.37
C GLU A 203 -44.44 38.40 -7.54
N ARG A 204 -44.91 37.87 -6.40
CA ARG A 204 -45.81 38.59 -5.49
C ARG A 204 -45.09 39.64 -4.66
N GLU A 205 -43.88 39.33 -4.19
CA GLU A 205 -43.07 40.20 -3.35
C GLU A 205 -41.62 40.29 -3.89
N PRO A 206 -41.37 41.06 -4.97
CA PRO A 206 -40.05 41.08 -5.64
C PRO A 206 -38.91 41.65 -4.79
N HIS A 207 -39.24 42.34 -3.70
CA HIS A 207 -38.26 42.89 -2.77
C HIS A 207 -38.02 41.95 -1.58
N ASN A 208 -38.63 40.77 -1.52
CA ASN A 208 -38.44 39.85 -0.40
C ASN A 208 -37.10 39.10 -0.55
N PHE A 209 -36.04 39.62 0.08
CA PHE A 209 -34.69 39.05 -0.02
C PHE A 209 -34.63 37.56 0.39
N LYS A 210 -35.47 37.13 1.35
CA LYS A 210 -35.51 35.74 1.79
C LYS A 210 -36.02 34.82 0.70
N ALA A 211 -37.02 35.26 -0.07
CA ALA A 211 -37.56 34.48 -1.19
C ALA A 211 -36.47 34.22 -2.26
N HIS A 212 -35.69 35.25 -2.60
CA HIS A 212 -34.51 35.13 -3.47
C HIS A 212 -33.45 34.18 -2.90
N ALA A 213 -33.10 34.31 -1.60
CA ALA A 213 -32.13 33.43 -0.96
C ALA A 213 -32.54 31.94 -0.99
N TYR A 214 -33.82 31.64 -0.77
CA TYR A 214 -34.35 30.28 -0.85
C TYR A 214 -34.40 29.72 -2.27
N LEU A 215 -34.72 30.57 -3.25
CA LEU A 215 -34.62 30.20 -4.66
C LEU A 215 -33.17 29.86 -5.01
N ALA A 216 -32.22 30.73 -4.65
CA ALA A 216 -30.80 30.49 -4.83
C ALA A 216 -30.33 29.18 -4.18
N GLN A 217 -30.73 28.89 -2.95
CA GLN A 217 -30.40 27.63 -2.27
C GLN A 217 -30.94 26.40 -3.00
N THR A 218 -32.16 26.48 -3.52
CA THR A 218 -32.76 25.39 -4.29
C THR A 218 -32.02 25.20 -5.62
N LEU A 219 -31.74 26.28 -6.34
CA LEU A 219 -30.99 26.26 -7.60
C LEU A 219 -29.53 25.80 -7.43
N ALA A 220 -28.87 26.15 -6.32
CA ALA A 220 -27.48 25.76 -6.05
C ALA A 220 -27.28 24.25 -5.87
N SER A 221 -28.36 23.48 -5.68
CA SER A 221 -28.33 22.02 -5.56
C SER A 221 -28.00 21.29 -6.88
N ARG A 222 -28.09 21.98 -8.03
CA ARG A 222 -27.78 21.41 -9.35
C ARG A 222 -26.85 22.32 -10.14
N ILE A 223 -25.89 21.71 -10.81
CA ILE A 223 -24.82 22.45 -11.48
C ILE A 223 -25.32 23.26 -12.69
N ASP A 224 -26.36 22.79 -13.38
CA ASP A 224 -26.99 23.46 -14.50
C ASP A 224 -27.73 24.75 -14.11
N THR A 225 -28.17 24.86 -12.85
CA THR A 225 -28.86 26.04 -12.30
C THR A 225 -27.97 26.92 -11.43
N CYS A 226 -26.68 26.58 -11.25
CA CYS A 226 -25.79 27.37 -10.37
C CYS A 226 -25.57 28.82 -10.84
N LEU A 227 -25.64 29.11 -12.14
CA LEU A 227 -25.53 30.50 -12.63
C LEU A 227 -26.72 31.35 -12.16
N GLU A 228 -27.94 30.83 -12.32
CA GLU A 228 -29.16 31.48 -11.80
C GLU A 228 -29.09 31.60 -10.28
N ALA A 229 -28.57 30.58 -9.58
CA ALA A 229 -28.36 30.64 -8.13
C ALA A 229 -27.45 31.80 -7.71
N VAL A 230 -26.37 32.07 -8.46
CA VAL A 230 -25.48 33.21 -8.20
C VAL A 230 -26.24 34.53 -8.34
N ASP A 231 -26.99 34.72 -9.42
CA ASP A 231 -27.74 35.96 -9.68
C ASP A 231 -28.82 36.23 -8.62
N GLU A 232 -29.55 35.17 -8.24
CA GLU A 232 -30.56 35.21 -7.18
C GLU A 232 -29.94 35.51 -5.81
N SER A 233 -28.79 34.90 -5.50
CA SER A 233 -28.03 35.18 -4.28
C SER A 233 -27.55 36.63 -4.22
N LEU A 234 -27.00 37.17 -5.31
CA LEU A 234 -26.54 38.56 -5.36
C LEU A 234 -27.71 39.53 -5.20
N THR A 235 -28.86 39.21 -5.78
CA THR A 235 -30.11 39.96 -5.57
C THR A 235 -30.57 39.90 -4.12
N ALA A 236 -30.53 38.72 -3.49
CA ALA A 236 -30.83 38.55 -2.07
C ALA A 236 -29.90 39.40 -1.18
N ILE A 237 -28.58 39.38 -1.43
CA ILE A 237 -27.61 40.18 -0.67
C ILE A 237 -27.88 41.67 -0.81
N ARG A 238 -28.10 42.17 -2.04
CA ARG A 238 -28.41 43.57 -2.30
C ARG A 238 -29.68 44.02 -1.56
N LEU A 239 -30.77 43.26 -1.70
CA LEU A 239 -32.03 43.56 -1.03
C LEU A 239 -31.91 43.49 0.50
N ALA A 240 -31.15 42.52 1.02
CA ALA A 240 -30.87 42.40 2.44
C ALA A 240 -30.13 43.62 2.98
N GLN A 241 -29.10 44.10 2.27
CA GLN A 241 -28.34 45.31 2.64
C GLN A 241 -29.20 46.58 2.64
N GLU A 242 -30.16 46.69 1.71
CA GLU A 242 -31.09 47.83 1.62
C GLU A 242 -32.14 47.83 2.74
N GLN A 243 -32.55 46.65 3.24
CA GLN A 243 -33.72 46.49 4.10
C GLN A 243 -33.41 46.29 5.59
N LEU A 244 -32.17 45.91 5.95
CA LEU A 244 -31.87 45.40 7.29
C LEU A 244 -31.05 46.36 8.16
N ALA A 245 -31.34 46.35 9.45
CA ALA A 245 -30.49 46.91 10.49
C ALA A 245 -29.26 45.98 10.75
N PRO A 246 -28.16 46.50 11.34
CA PRO A 246 -26.99 45.70 11.68
C PRO A 246 -27.35 44.47 12.52
N GLY A 247 -26.91 43.28 12.10
CA GLY A 247 -27.10 42.02 12.85
C GLY A 247 -28.19 41.06 12.35
N THR A 248 -28.59 41.12 11.08
CA THR A 248 -29.71 40.30 10.56
C THR A 248 -29.30 39.36 9.41
N ASP A 249 -29.58 38.06 9.56
CA ASP A 249 -29.77 36.95 8.58
C ASP A 249 -28.98 36.90 7.25
N PHE A 250 -27.77 37.47 7.21
CA PHE A 250 -26.87 37.37 6.06
C PHE A 250 -26.38 35.94 5.69
N PRO A 251 -26.23 34.93 6.59
CA PRO A 251 -25.62 33.66 6.18
C PRO A 251 -26.47 32.92 5.14
N ARG A 252 -27.80 33.01 5.26
CA ARG A 252 -28.78 32.51 4.29
C ARG A 252 -28.59 33.04 2.86
N CYS A 253 -28.04 34.24 2.71
CA CYS A 253 -27.82 34.84 1.39
C CYS A 253 -26.46 34.44 0.80
N TYR A 254 -25.42 34.38 1.64
CA TYR A 254 -24.04 34.08 1.21
C TYR A 254 -23.78 32.59 1.02
N TYR A 255 -24.35 31.70 1.84
CA TYR A 255 -24.11 30.26 1.70
C TYR A 255 -24.46 29.71 0.30
N PRO A 256 -25.67 29.95 -0.27
CA PRO A 256 -25.98 29.47 -1.62
C PRO A 256 -25.08 30.10 -2.68
N LEU A 257 -24.65 31.36 -2.50
CA LEU A 257 -23.68 32.01 -3.38
C LEU A 257 -22.35 31.26 -3.39
N LEU A 258 -21.77 31.05 -2.21
CA LEU A 258 -20.48 30.36 -2.05
C LEU A 258 -20.55 28.91 -2.55
N GLY A 259 -21.66 28.21 -2.28
CA GLY A 259 -21.92 26.88 -2.80
C GLY A 259 -21.99 26.82 -4.33
N ALA A 260 -22.71 27.76 -4.95
CA ALA A 260 -22.82 27.85 -6.40
C ALA A 260 -21.49 28.24 -7.06
N LEU A 261 -20.77 29.22 -6.51
CA LEU A 261 -19.44 29.62 -7.00
C LEU A 261 -18.42 28.48 -6.86
N TYR A 262 -18.47 27.73 -5.76
CA TYR A 262 -17.68 26.52 -5.56
C TYR A 262 -17.97 25.46 -6.63
N ALA A 263 -19.25 25.16 -6.89
CA ALA A 263 -19.66 24.19 -7.92
C ALA A 263 -19.22 24.63 -9.33
N LEU A 264 -19.27 25.94 -9.60
CA LEU A 264 -18.81 26.54 -10.86
C LEU A 264 -17.28 26.74 -10.92
N GLN A 265 -16.54 26.44 -9.84
CA GLN A 265 -15.10 26.65 -9.72
C GLN A 265 -14.64 28.11 -9.94
N ARG A 266 -15.48 29.09 -9.57
CA ARG A 266 -15.20 30.54 -9.69
C ARG A 266 -14.42 31.05 -8.48
N TRP A 267 -13.18 30.59 -8.32
CA TRP A 267 -12.40 30.75 -7.09
C TRP A 267 -12.15 32.19 -6.64
N ASP A 268 -11.88 33.12 -7.57
CA ASP A 268 -11.66 34.53 -7.24
C ASP A 268 -12.89 35.18 -6.62
N GLU A 269 -14.07 34.84 -7.14
CA GLU A 269 -15.34 35.33 -6.62
C GLU A 269 -15.68 34.64 -5.30
N THR A 270 -15.40 33.33 -5.17
CA THR A 270 -15.54 32.63 -3.88
C THR A 270 -14.74 33.34 -2.79
N VAL A 271 -13.47 33.71 -3.05
CA VAL A 271 -12.64 34.45 -2.10
C VAL A 271 -13.26 35.82 -1.77
N THR A 272 -13.66 36.57 -2.80
CA THR A 272 -14.24 37.91 -2.65
C THR A 272 -15.50 37.89 -1.79
N TYR A 273 -16.46 37.04 -2.12
CA TYR A 273 -17.73 36.98 -1.40
C TYR A 273 -17.62 36.28 -0.04
N ALA A 274 -16.66 35.37 0.15
CA ALA A 274 -16.39 34.79 1.47
C ALA A 274 -15.85 35.83 2.45
N HIS A 275 -14.91 36.69 2.01
CA HIS A 275 -14.44 37.81 2.83
C HIS A 275 -15.53 38.84 3.11
N ALA A 276 -16.33 39.21 2.10
CA ALA A 276 -17.49 40.10 2.31
C ALA A 276 -18.48 39.51 3.34
N CYS A 277 -18.68 38.18 3.31
CA CYS A 277 -19.50 37.49 4.31
C CYS A 277 -18.89 37.58 5.72
N LEU A 278 -17.57 37.43 5.85
CA LEU A 278 -16.85 37.51 7.13
C LEU A 278 -16.78 38.94 7.67
N GLU A 279 -16.74 39.96 6.82
CA GLU A 279 -16.86 41.37 7.23
C GLU A 279 -18.24 41.66 7.83
N ALA A 280 -19.29 41.15 7.19
CA ALA A 280 -20.66 41.26 7.71
C ALA A 280 -20.87 40.40 8.97
N MET A 281 -20.21 39.23 9.05
CA MET A 281 -20.40 38.24 10.11
C MET A 281 -19.08 37.53 10.47
N PRO A 282 -18.29 38.13 11.38
CA PRO A 282 -16.97 37.58 11.74
C PRO A 282 -17.00 36.17 12.35
N ASN A 283 -18.12 35.82 13.01
CA ASN A 283 -18.28 34.54 13.70
C ASN A 283 -18.94 33.46 12.81
N TYR A 284 -19.18 33.68 11.52
CA TYR A 284 -19.79 32.65 10.66
C TYR A 284 -18.72 31.66 10.14
N PRO A 285 -18.82 30.34 10.43
CA PRO A 285 -17.75 29.39 10.11
C PRO A 285 -17.71 28.94 8.65
N ASP A 286 -18.84 28.91 7.94
CA ASP A 286 -18.93 28.30 6.60
C ASP A 286 -18.04 28.99 5.54
N PRO A 287 -17.86 30.32 5.50
CA PRO A 287 -16.97 30.98 4.55
C PRO A 287 -15.53 30.46 4.64
N TRP A 288 -15.06 30.07 5.83
CA TRP A 288 -13.71 29.51 6.00
C TRP A 288 -13.53 28.17 5.29
N LEU A 289 -14.58 27.33 5.21
CA LEU A 289 -14.54 26.10 4.41
C LEU A 289 -14.31 26.45 2.93
N PHE A 290 -15.10 27.38 2.39
CA PHE A 290 -14.98 27.78 0.99
C PHE A 290 -13.63 28.44 0.68
N LEU A 291 -13.09 29.22 1.61
CA LEU A 291 -11.75 29.80 1.51
C LEU A 291 -10.66 28.72 1.46
N VAL A 292 -10.72 27.70 2.32
CA VAL A 292 -9.77 26.56 2.29
C VAL A 292 -9.74 25.93 0.89
N HIS A 293 -10.91 25.67 0.30
CA HIS A 293 -10.99 25.11 -1.05
C HIS A 293 -10.46 26.08 -2.12
N ALA A 294 -10.91 27.34 -2.11
CA ALA A 294 -10.53 28.32 -3.10
C ALA A 294 -9.01 28.58 -3.09
N TYR A 295 -8.41 28.75 -1.91
CA TYR A 295 -6.98 28.92 -1.75
C TYR A 295 -6.18 27.68 -2.16
N TYR A 296 -6.70 26.48 -1.90
CA TYR A 296 -6.06 25.24 -2.33
C TYR A 296 -5.98 25.15 -3.85
N TYR A 297 -7.08 25.41 -4.57
CA TYR A 297 -7.07 25.39 -6.03
C TYR A 297 -6.24 26.53 -6.64
N LYS A 298 -6.12 27.66 -5.94
CA LYS A 298 -5.22 28.76 -6.29
C LYS A 298 -3.76 28.52 -5.90
N ARG A 299 -3.44 27.39 -5.25
CA ARG A 299 -2.09 27.04 -4.74
C ARG A 299 -1.51 28.05 -3.75
N GLN A 300 -2.36 28.72 -2.99
CA GLN A 300 -1.99 29.68 -1.96
C GLN A 300 -1.87 28.98 -0.61
N TRP A 301 -0.76 28.27 -0.40
CA TRP A 301 -0.63 27.32 0.72
C TRP A 301 -0.72 27.97 2.10
N ASP A 302 -0.11 29.14 2.29
CA ASP A 302 -0.18 29.87 3.57
C ASP A 302 -1.63 30.26 3.91
N ASP A 303 -2.40 30.68 2.90
CA ASP A 303 -3.81 31.06 3.05
C ASP A 303 -4.71 29.85 3.35
N VAL A 304 -4.41 28.67 2.76
CA VAL A 304 -5.09 27.41 3.12
C VAL A 304 -4.89 27.08 4.59
N CYS A 305 -3.63 27.15 5.07
CA CYS A 305 -3.29 26.86 6.45
C CYS A 305 -3.97 27.85 7.42
N LEU A 306 -3.99 29.14 7.07
CA LEU A 306 -4.69 30.17 7.85
C LEU A 306 -6.19 29.91 7.90
N ALA A 307 -6.83 29.70 6.75
CA ALA A 307 -8.27 29.46 6.66
C ALA A 307 -8.66 28.17 7.38
N GLY A 308 -7.85 27.10 7.28
CA GLY A 308 -8.06 25.84 7.99
C GLY A 308 -8.00 26.03 9.50
N ARG A 309 -7.04 26.80 10.02
CA ARG A 309 -6.95 27.13 11.45
C ARG A 309 -8.15 27.93 11.92
N ARG A 310 -8.55 28.96 11.17
CA ARG A 310 -9.72 29.80 11.46
C ARG A 310 -11.01 29.00 11.46
N PHE A 311 -11.18 28.07 10.51
CA PHE A 311 -12.33 27.18 10.49
C PHE A 311 -12.48 26.42 11.82
N PHE A 312 -11.40 25.83 12.33
CA PHE A 312 -11.46 25.11 13.60
C PHE A 312 -11.63 26.03 14.82
N GLU A 313 -10.99 27.20 14.84
CA GLU A 313 -11.22 28.20 15.90
C GLU A 313 -12.69 28.61 15.98
N MET A 314 -13.34 28.86 14.83
CA MET A 314 -14.76 29.20 14.79
C MET A 314 -15.65 28.03 15.21
N GLN A 315 -15.25 26.80 14.90
CA GLN A 315 -15.98 25.60 15.33
C GLN A 315 -15.90 25.39 16.84
N ASP A 316 -14.74 25.63 17.45
CA ASP A 316 -14.58 25.55 18.91
C ASP A 316 -15.28 26.72 19.63
N LEU A 317 -15.27 27.92 19.02
CA LEU A 317 -16.07 29.04 19.51
C LEU A 317 -17.57 28.71 19.45
N ALA A 318 -18.05 28.12 18.34
CA ALA A 318 -19.44 27.67 18.19
C ALA A 318 -19.83 26.58 19.19
N ARG A 319 -18.88 25.76 19.64
CA ARG A 319 -19.13 24.77 20.70
C ARG A 319 -19.19 25.40 22.09
N SER A 320 -18.32 26.37 22.36
CA SER A 320 -18.18 26.98 23.69
C SER A 320 -19.21 28.07 23.98
N LYS A 321 -19.67 28.81 22.97
CA LYS A 321 -20.65 29.90 23.08
C LYS A 321 -21.74 29.77 22.03
N PRO A 322 -22.62 28.76 22.17
CA PRO A 322 -23.63 28.49 21.18
C PRO A 322 -24.56 29.70 20.89
N GLU A 323 -24.89 30.49 21.91
CA GLU A 323 -25.73 31.68 21.80
C GLU A 323 -25.22 32.75 20.83
N ASP A 324 -23.91 32.78 20.56
CA ASP A 324 -23.28 33.74 19.63
C ASP A 324 -23.47 33.35 18.16
N PHE A 325 -24.08 32.19 17.87
CA PHE A 325 -24.23 31.63 16.53
C PHE A 325 -25.71 31.37 16.19
N LEU A 326 -26.12 31.80 15.00
CA LEU A 326 -27.41 31.46 14.41
C LEU A 326 -27.37 29.99 13.94
N PHE A 327 -27.59 29.03 14.85
CA PHE A 327 -27.42 27.59 14.55
C PHE A 327 -28.31 27.01 13.48
N ALA A 328 -29.39 27.69 13.11
CA ALA A 328 -30.26 27.24 12.04
C ALA A 328 -29.57 27.24 10.65
N GLU A 329 -28.34 27.79 10.53
CA GLU A 329 -27.70 28.03 9.23
C GLU A 329 -26.28 27.48 9.06
N ASN A 330 -25.69 26.82 10.07
CA ASN A 330 -24.37 26.22 9.90
C ASN A 330 -24.49 24.86 9.20
N GLN A 331 -24.15 24.85 7.92
CA GLN A 331 -24.23 23.66 7.06
C GLN A 331 -22.92 22.86 7.04
N THR A 332 -21.83 23.39 7.63
CA THR A 332 -20.47 22.83 7.48
C THR A 332 -19.99 21.97 8.64
N PHE A 333 -20.83 21.73 9.67
CA PHE A 333 -20.50 20.89 10.84
C PHE A 333 -20.00 19.47 10.52
N ASN A 334 -20.13 18.97 9.29
CA ASN A 334 -19.63 17.64 8.89
C ASN A 334 -18.45 17.65 7.90
N GLN A 335 -17.87 18.81 7.58
CA GLN A 335 -16.78 18.92 6.59
C GLN A 335 -15.37 18.94 7.20
N PHE A 336 -15.22 18.60 8.50
CA PHE A 336 -13.91 18.58 9.17
C PHE A 336 -12.85 17.74 8.45
N PRO A 337 -13.15 16.50 7.99
CA PRO A 337 -12.15 15.69 7.30
C PRO A 337 -11.61 16.36 6.02
N GLN A 338 -12.48 17.05 5.27
CA GLN A 338 -12.09 17.74 4.04
C GLN A 338 -11.12 18.89 4.32
N VAL A 339 -11.43 19.71 5.33
CA VAL A 339 -10.55 20.83 5.72
C VAL A 339 -9.19 20.30 6.20
N LEU A 340 -9.16 19.26 7.05
CA LEU A 340 -7.91 18.68 7.53
C LEU A 340 -7.09 18.06 6.40
N HIS A 341 -7.73 17.42 5.43
CA HIS A 341 -7.05 16.89 4.24
C HIS A 341 -6.37 17.99 3.45
N LEU A 342 -7.10 19.04 3.04
CA LEU A 342 -6.53 20.13 2.25
C LEU A 342 -5.46 20.90 3.03
N TRP A 343 -5.66 21.09 4.33
CA TRP A 343 -4.67 21.73 5.21
C TRP A 343 -3.40 20.88 5.33
N THR A 344 -3.51 19.57 5.52
CA THR A 344 -2.34 18.69 5.55
C THR A 344 -1.54 18.77 4.25
N LEU A 345 -2.22 18.77 3.10
CA LEU A 345 -1.55 18.94 1.80
C LEU A 345 -0.88 20.30 1.68
N ALA A 346 -1.48 21.38 2.20
CA ALA A 346 -0.87 22.70 2.17
C ALA A 346 0.41 22.78 3.04
N GLU A 347 0.40 22.21 4.25
CA GLU A 347 1.61 22.11 5.09
C GLU A 347 2.72 21.29 4.40
N ALA A 348 2.35 20.17 3.76
CA ALA A 348 3.29 19.36 2.99
C ALA A 348 3.91 20.14 1.81
N ASN A 349 3.11 20.94 1.08
CA ASN A 349 3.60 21.76 -0.02
C ASN A 349 4.44 22.97 0.43
N ARG A 350 4.27 23.44 1.68
CA ARG A 350 5.15 24.44 2.31
C ARG A 350 6.49 23.86 2.77
N GLY A 351 6.61 22.53 2.81
CA GLY A 351 7.79 21.84 3.33
C GLY A 351 7.81 21.72 4.86
N ASP A 352 6.70 22.00 5.54
CA ASP A 352 6.58 21.84 7.00
C ASP A 352 6.02 20.44 7.32
N ALA A 353 6.91 19.45 7.28
CA ALA A 353 6.56 18.05 7.56
C ALA A 353 5.97 17.87 8.97
N ALA A 354 6.47 18.59 9.97
CA ALA A 354 6.00 18.49 11.35
C ALA A 354 4.55 18.99 11.48
N ALA A 355 4.24 20.14 10.89
CA ALA A 355 2.87 20.66 10.87
C ALA A 355 1.93 19.75 10.06
N ALA A 356 2.39 19.19 8.93
CA ALA A 356 1.60 18.25 8.15
C ALA A 356 1.23 16.99 8.96
N ILE A 357 2.19 16.43 9.72
CA ILE A 357 1.97 15.26 10.59
C ILE A 357 0.97 15.57 11.71
N ASP A 358 1.05 16.75 12.33
CA ASP A 358 0.12 17.17 13.39
C ASP A 358 -1.33 17.28 12.86
N VAL A 359 -1.52 17.99 11.75
CA VAL A 359 -2.85 18.16 11.13
C VAL A 359 -3.39 16.80 10.64
N PHE A 360 -2.54 15.96 10.07
CA PHE A 360 -2.91 14.62 9.65
C PHE A 360 -3.32 13.73 10.83
N GLY A 361 -2.64 13.84 11.97
CA GLY A 361 -3.01 13.11 13.20
C GLY A 361 -4.46 13.41 13.62
N ARG A 362 -4.89 14.67 13.49
CA ARG A 362 -6.29 15.08 13.73
C ARG A 362 -7.25 14.46 12.73
N LEU A 363 -6.86 14.34 11.46
CA LEU A 363 -7.68 13.69 10.42
C LEU A 363 -7.87 12.20 10.72
N VAL A 364 -6.80 11.50 11.09
CA VAL A 364 -6.83 10.07 11.43
C VAL A 364 -7.65 9.80 12.69
N ALA A 365 -7.63 10.73 13.65
CA ALA A 365 -8.42 10.65 14.89
C ALA A 365 -9.94 10.80 14.65
N ASP A 366 -10.39 11.44 13.56
CA ASP A 366 -11.82 11.53 13.22
C ASP A 366 -12.31 10.19 12.63
N GLU A 367 -13.42 9.66 13.16
CA GLU A 367 -14.01 8.40 12.71
C GLU A 367 -14.48 8.43 11.24
N ARG A 368 -14.75 9.63 10.71
CA ARG A 368 -15.17 9.85 9.32
C ARG A 368 -13.98 10.19 8.41
N GLY A 369 -12.75 10.17 8.94
CA GLY A 369 -11.54 10.59 8.26
C GLY A 369 -11.06 9.64 7.15
N GLU A 370 -11.45 8.36 7.19
CA GLU A 370 -10.89 7.34 6.28
C GLU A 370 -10.96 7.69 4.78
N PRO A 371 -12.11 8.16 4.22
CA PRO A 371 -12.19 8.48 2.80
C PRO A 371 -11.22 9.60 2.39
N GLU A 372 -11.03 10.60 3.25
CA GLU A 372 -10.11 11.71 3.01
C GLU A 372 -8.66 11.30 3.20
N CYS A 373 -8.33 10.51 4.23
CA CYS A 373 -7.02 9.89 4.40
C CYS A 373 -6.62 9.12 3.14
N ARG A 374 -7.55 8.34 2.58
CA ARG A 374 -7.31 7.56 1.37
C ARG A 374 -7.03 8.45 0.15
N ARG A 375 -7.74 9.56 0.00
CA ARG A 375 -7.47 10.56 -1.06
C ARG A 375 -6.10 11.21 -0.87
N LEU A 376 -5.82 11.67 0.34
CA LEU A 376 -4.58 12.36 0.71
C LEU A 376 -3.36 11.48 0.44
N VAL A 377 -3.35 10.23 0.95
CA VAL A 377 -2.22 9.30 0.78
C VAL A 377 -1.99 9.01 -0.71
N LYS A 378 -3.06 8.84 -1.51
CA LYS A 378 -2.93 8.66 -2.96
C LYS A 378 -2.29 9.88 -3.64
N THR A 379 -2.68 11.09 -3.25
CA THR A 379 -2.09 12.33 -3.79
C THR A 379 -0.60 12.43 -3.43
N LEU A 380 -0.26 12.21 -2.16
CA LEU A 380 1.13 12.29 -1.68
C LEU A 380 2.04 11.21 -2.25
N LEU A 381 1.51 10.00 -2.54
CA LEU A 381 2.25 8.96 -3.26
C LEU A 381 2.74 9.42 -4.63
N THR A 382 2.08 10.39 -5.25
CA THR A 382 2.52 11.01 -6.52
C THR A 382 3.25 12.35 -6.33
N GLY A 383 3.39 12.80 -5.09
CA GLY A 383 4.01 14.08 -4.76
C GLY A 383 5.53 14.00 -4.62
N ASP A 384 6.13 15.14 -4.32
CA ASP A 384 7.58 15.31 -4.28
C ASP A 384 8.21 14.85 -2.96
N ASP A 385 7.44 14.61 -1.89
CA ASP A 385 7.94 14.16 -0.59
C ASP A 385 7.47 12.72 -0.23
N PRO A 386 8.15 11.70 -0.76
CA PRO A 386 7.84 10.31 -0.44
C PRO A 386 8.19 9.94 1.00
N GLN A 387 9.11 10.65 1.67
CA GLN A 387 9.48 10.36 3.06
C GLN A 387 8.35 10.76 4.01
N LEU A 388 7.81 11.97 3.85
CA LEU A 388 6.60 12.39 4.55
C LEU A 388 5.46 11.40 4.33
N THR A 389 5.29 10.92 3.09
CA THR A 389 4.24 9.92 2.77
C THR A 389 4.37 8.63 3.59
N VAL A 390 5.60 8.12 3.76
CA VAL A 390 5.88 6.95 4.60
C VAL A 390 5.51 7.21 6.07
N GLU A 391 5.88 8.38 6.59
CA GLU A 391 5.60 8.77 7.98
C GLU A 391 4.09 8.88 8.25
N LEU A 392 3.33 9.49 7.34
CA LEU A 392 1.87 9.59 7.44
C LEU A 392 1.21 8.20 7.36
N ILE A 393 1.67 7.32 6.46
CA ILE A 393 1.16 5.93 6.39
C ILE A 393 1.41 5.20 7.71
N ASN A 394 2.62 5.30 8.28
CA ASN A 394 2.94 4.65 9.55
C ASN A 394 2.08 5.19 10.71
N LEU A 395 1.86 6.51 10.77
CA LEU A 395 0.98 7.14 11.74
C LEU A 395 -0.46 6.60 11.62
N ALA A 396 -0.99 6.55 10.39
CA ALA A 396 -2.34 6.04 10.14
C ALA A 396 -2.48 4.57 10.50
N MET A 397 -1.50 3.73 10.16
CA MET A 397 -1.50 2.30 10.52
C MET A 397 -1.46 2.10 12.05
N ALA A 398 -0.68 2.91 12.77
CA ALA A 398 -0.58 2.83 14.23
C ALA A 398 -1.89 3.24 14.91
N ALA A 399 -2.53 4.31 14.45
CA ALA A 399 -3.76 4.83 15.04
C ALA A 399 -5.02 4.07 14.59
N ARG A 400 -5.01 3.47 13.39
CA ARG A 400 -6.15 2.74 12.79
C ARG A 400 -5.70 1.39 12.21
N PRO A 401 -5.44 0.38 13.05
CA PRO A 401 -4.96 -0.93 12.58
C PRO A 401 -5.92 -1.69 11.64
N HIS A 402 -7.21 -1.32 11.61
CA HIS A 402 -8.23 -1.92 10.75
C HIS A 402 -8.28 -1.33 9.33
N TRP A 403 -7.45 -0.33 9.01
CA TRP A 403 -7.37 0.26 7.67
C TRP A 403 -6.44 -0.56 6.76
N ASP A 404 -6.90 -1.75 6.36
CA ASP A 404 -6.10 -2.75 5.61
C ASP A 404 -5.58 -2.24 4.26
N TRP A 405 -6.21 -1.21 3.68
CA TRP A 405 -5.82 -0.61 2.41
C TRP A 405 -4.46 0.12 2.45
N LEU A 406 -3.91 0.40 3.63
CA LEU A 406 -2.59 1.00 3.81
C LEU A 406 -1.44 0.01 3.58
N ALA A 407 -1.64 -1.27 3.94
CA ALA A 407 -0.63 -2.31 3.85
C ALA A 407 0.00 -2.46 2.45
N PRO A 408 -0.77 -2.52 1.34
CA PRO A 408 -0.17 -2.60 0.00
C PRO A 408 0.49 -1.30 -0.47
N LEU A 409 0.19 -0.15 0.15
CA LEU A 409 0.73 1.16 -0.25
C LEU A 409 2.07 1.48 0.41
N LYS A 410 2.31 0.95 1.63
CA LYS A 410 3.55 1.19 2.38
C LYS A 410 4.82 0.82 1.59
N PRO A 411 4.95 -0.38 1.00
CA PRO A 411 6.15 -0.74 0.23
C PRO A 411 6.36 0.15 -1.01
N VAL A 412 5.26 0.66 -1.59
CA VAL A 412 5.32 1.58 -2.74
C VAL A 412 5.89 2.94 -2.30
N ALA A 413 5.44 3.48 -1.17
CA ALA A 413 5.96 4.72 -0.61
C ALA A 413 7.43 4.59 -0.21
N GLU A 414 7.80 3.49 0.48
CA GLU A 414 9.17 3.21 0.90
C GLU A 414 10.13 3.08 -0.30
N SER A 415 9.70 2.39 -1.36
CA SER A 415 10.47 2.27 -2.60
C SER A 415 10.73 3.63 -3.25
N LYS A 416 9.71 4.49 -3.34
CA LYS A 416 9.87 5.86 -3.86
C LYS A 416 10.76 6.73 -2.98
N ALA A 417 10.67 6.60 -1.66
CA ALA A 417 11.52 7.32 -0.73
C ALA A 417 12.99 6.90 -0.89
N ALA A 418 13.24 5.59 -0.97
CA ALA A 418 14.55 5.04 -1.25
C ALA A 418 15.10 5.53 -2.60
N GLU A 419 14.29 5.54 -3.67
CA GLU A 419 14.71 6.01 -4.98
C GLU A 419 15.10 7.49 -4.96
N LYS A 420 14.28 8.36 -4.33
CA LYS A 420 14.58 9.80 -4.20
C LYS A 420 15.89 10.02 -3.43
N LEU A 421 16.06 9.31 -2.32
CA LEU A 421 17.28 9.37 -1.50
C LEU A 421 18.51 8.88 -2.28
N GLY A 422 18.38 7.79 -3.04
CA GLY A 422 19.43 7.26 -3.92
C GLY A 422 19.87 8.28 -4.97
N ARG A 423 18.92 9.00 -5.59
CA ARG A 423 19.22 10.09 -6.53
C ARG A 423 19.95 11.26 -5.86
N GLN A 424 19.58 11.62 -4.64
CA GLN A 424 20.25 12.66 -3.88
C GLN A 424 21.71 12.29 -3.59
N TYR A 425 21.96 11.08 -3.05
CA TYR A 425 23.32 10.60 -2.81
C TYR A 425 24.16 10.55 -4.09
N LYS A 426 23.56 10.12 -5.22
CA LYS A 426 24.24 10.15 -6.52
C LYS A 426 24.68 11.55 -6.92
N MET A 427 23.83 12.55 -6.74
CA MET A 427 24.15 13.95 -7.04
C MET A 427 25.27 14.49 -6.14
N GLU A 428 25.19 14.23 -4.83
CA GLU A 428 26.21 14.62 -3.86
C GLU A 428 27.56 13.93 -4.13
N ALA A 429 27.52 12.65 -4.50
CA ALA A 429 28.70 11.88 -4.88
C ALA A 429 29.37 12.46 -6.14
N ARG A 430 28.57 12.85 -7.14
CA ARG A 430 29.09 13.47 -8.37
C ARG A 430 29.77 14.80 -8.08
N ARG A 431 29.13 15.65 -7.27
CA ARG A 431 29.70 16.92 -6.84
C ARG A 431 31.01 16.72 -6.07
N ALA A 432 31.05 15.76 -5.15
CA ALA A 432 32.27 15.44 -4.41
C ALA A 432 33.40 14.94 -5.33
N LEU A 433 33.07 14.16 -6.36
CA LEU A 433 34.03 13.68 -7.36
C LEU A 433 34.61 14.84 -8.20
N ASP A 434 33.75 15.75 -8.67
CA ASP A 434 34.15 16.93 -9.44
C ASP A 434 35.00 17.91 -8.59
N GLU A 435 34.76 17.98 -7.28
CA GLU A 435 35.53 18.75 -6.30
C GLU A 435 36.80 18.02 -5.78
N HIS A 436 37.12 16.84 -6.33
CA HIS A 436 38.24 15.98 -5.90
C HIS A 436 38.20 15.52 -4.42
N ARG A 437 37.03 15.51 -3.79
CA ARG A 437 36.81 14.93 -2.45
C ARG A 437 36.52 13.43 -2.57
N LEU A 438 37.57 12.66 -2.79
CA LEU A 438 37.48 11.26 -3.20
C LEU A 438 36.86 10.33 -2.14
N GLU A 439 37.17 10.50 -0.84
CA GLU A 439 36.52 9.70 0.22
C GLU A 439 35.00 9.94 0.27
N ASP A 440 34.57 11.20 0.17
CA ASP A 440 33.16 11.58 0.19
C ASP A 440 32.43 11.04 -1.04
N ALA A 441 33.07 11.11 -2.21
CA ALA A 441 32.53 10.55 -3.45
C ALA A 441 32.35 9.03 -3.34
N ALA A 442 33.37 8.29 -2.88
CA ALA A 442 33.30 6.84 -2.71
C ALA A 442 32.22 6.42 -1.70
N LYS A 443 32.08 7.17 -0.60
CA LYS A 443 31.05 6.95 0.41
C LYS A 443 29.64 7.19 -0.16
N ASN A 444 29.40 8.34 -0.78
CA ASN A 444 28.08 8.72 -1.28
C ASN A 444 27.64 7.85 -2.47
N PHE A 445 28.53 7.45 -3.37
CA PHE A 445 28.20 6.46 -4.39
C PHE A 445 27.86 5.09 -3.77
N GLY A 446 28.56 4.68 -2.71
CA GLY A 446 28.22 3.47 -1.96
C GLY A 446 26.83 3.53 -1.31
N LEU A 447 26.46 4.68 -0.74
CA LEU A 447 25.12 4.91 -0.20
C LEU A 447 24.05 4.91 -1.32
N ALA A 448 24.34 5.53 -2.46
CA ALA A 448 23.44 5.50 -3.62
C ALA A 448 23.23 4.07 -4.15
N ALA A 449 24.26 3.23 -4.16
CA ALA A 449 24.21 1.85 -4.63
C ALA A 449 23.27 0.95 -3.79
N ASN A 450 23.03 1.29 -2.52
CA ASN A 450 22.07 0.59 -1.67
C ASN A 450 20.61 0.84 -2.09
N HIS A 451 20.36 1.93 -2.83
CA HIS A 451 19.03 2.35 -3.23
C HIS A 451 18.79 2.19 -4.75
N VAL A 452 19.85 2.22 -5.56
CA VAL A 452 19.78 2.13 -7.03
C VAL A 452 20.67 0.99 -7.52
N ILE A 453 20.14 -0.23 -7.48
CA ILE A 453 20.92 -1.47 -7.65
C ILE A 453 21.57 -1.58 -9.05
N ALA A 454 20.95 -1.04 -10.10
CA ALA A 454 21.35 -1.23 -11.51
C ALA A 454 21.79 0.06 -12.24
N ASP A 455 22.32 1.07 -11.53
CA ASP A 455 22.82 2.29 -12.16
C ASP A 455 24.33 2.22 -12.40
N ALA A 456 24.72 2.09 -13.67
CA ALA A 456 26.12 2.01 -14.08
C ALA A 456 26.93 3.25 -13.66
N GLU A 457 26.32 4.44 -13.66
CA GLU A 457 27.02 5.67 -13.29
C GLU A 457 27.39 5.68 -11.81
N VAL A 458 26.52 5.13 -10.95
CA VAL A 458 26.78 5.03 -9.50
C VAL A 458 27.98 4.11 -9.24
N HIS A 459 27.97 2.90 -9.81
CA HIS A 459 29.03 1.92 -9.57
C HIS A 459 30.36 2.32 -10.24
N LEU A 460 30.32 2.86 -11.45
CA LEU A 460 31.52 3.31 -12.16
C LEU A 460 32.10 4.60 -11.54
N GLY A 461 31.25 5.52 -11.07
CA GLY A 461 31.68 6.69 -10.30
C GLY A 461 32.34 6.30 -8.98
N GLN A 462 31.79 5.30 -8.29
CA GLN A 462 32.42 4.72 -7.09
C GLN A 462 33.80 4.15 -7.41
N ALA A 463 33.91 3.36 -8.47
CA ALA A 463 35.17 2.78 -8.92
C ALA A 463 36.22 3.86 -9.20
N GLN A 464 35.84 4.93 -9.88
CA GLN A 464 36.73 6.05 -10.19
C GLN A 464 37.27 6.70 -8.91
N ALA A 465 36.40 6.97 -7.93
CA ALA A 465 36.81 7.53 -6.64
C ALA A 465 37.77 6.59 -5.89
N LEU A 466 37.45 5.30 -5.84
CA LEU A 466 38.25 4.28 -5.16
C LEU A 466 39.63 4.08 -5.82
N LEU A 467 39.72 4.14 -7.15
CA LEU A 467 40.99 4.12 -7.87
C LEU A 467 41.87 5.32 -7.50
N GLY A 468 41.28 6.52 -7.43
CA GLY A 468 42.00 7.73 -7.02
C GLY A 468 42.52 7.67 -5.58
N LEU A 469 41.87 6.88 -4.72
CA LEU A 469 42.30 6.61 -3.33
C LEU A 469 43.31 5.46 -3.20
N GLY A 470 43.67 4.77 -4.29
CA GLY A 470 44.52 3.58 -4.26
C GLY A 470 43.84 2.33 -3.68
N ARG A 471 42.50 2.34 -3.51
CA ARG A 471 41.71 1.22 -2.97
C ARG A 471 41.36 0.21 -4.07
N HIS A 472 42.40 -0.38 -4.66
CA HIS A 472 42.32 -1.16 -5.90
C HIS A 472 41.38 -2.38 -5.84
N ALA A 473 41.33 -3.08 -4.70
CA ALA A 473 40.45 -4.24 -4.54
C ALA A 473 38.96 -3.85 -4.59
N GLU A 474 38.59 -2.78 -3.89
CA GLU A 474 37.21 -2.28 -3.85
C GLU A 474 36.81 -1.64 -5.18
N ALA A 475 37.76 -0.94 -5.83
CA ALA A 475 37.57 -0.41 -7.17
C ALA A 475 37.26 -1.52 -8.18
N GLY A 476 37.99 -2.64 -8.13
CA GLY A 476 37.73 -3.81 -8.98
C GLY A 476 36.30 -4.33 -8.83
N GLN A 477 35.80 -4.44 -7.60
CA GLN A 477 34.42 -4.88 -7.34
C GLN A 477 33.39 -3.89 -7.90
N ALA A 478 33.61 -2.58 -7.73
CA ALA A 478 32.73 -1.54 -8.25
C ALA A 478 32.74 -1.49 -9.79
N LEU A 479 33.89 -1.70 -10.43
CA LEU A 479 34.01 -1.80 -11.89
C LEU A 479 33.20 -2.97 -12.46
N VAL A 480 33.28 -4.14 -11.83
CA VAL A 480 32.49 -5.31 -12.23
C VAL A 480 31.00 -5.01 -12.12
N LYS A 481 30.55 -4.43 -10.99
CA LYS A 481 29.14 -3.99 -10.81
C LYS A 481 28.69 -2.98 -11.86
N GLY A 482 29.54 -2.02 -12.22
CA GLY A 482 29.24 -1.06 -13.26
C GLY A 482 29.16 -1.67 -14.66
N LEU A 483 30.01 -2.66 -14.96
CA LEU A 483 29.97 -3.42 -16.21
C LEU A 483 28.79 -4.37 -16.32
N CYS A 484 28.24 -4.85 -15.20
CA CYS A 484 26.96 -5.56 -15.18
C CYS A 484 25.87 -4.68 -15.83
N ALA A 485 25.72 -3.45 -15.32
CA ALA A 485 24.73 -2.49 -15.79
C ALA A 485 25.04 -1.88 -17.16
N HIS A 486 26.33 -1.70 -17.51
CA HIS A 486 26.75 -1.19 -18.82
C HIS A 486 27.94 -2.01 -19.40
N PRO A 487 27.67 -3.17 -20.02
CA PRO A 487 28.73 -4.06 -20.55
C PRO A 487 29.58 -3.45 -21.68
N GLY A 488 29.09 -2.42 -22.35
CA GLY A 488 29.82 -1.72 -23.42
C GLY A 488 30.74 -0.59 -22.94
N HIS A 489 31.01 -0.44 -21.65
CA HIS A 489 31.73 0.73 -21.12
C HIS A 489 33.26 0.57 -21.31
N PRO A 490 33.91 1.30 -22.23
CA PRO A 490 35.30 1.03 -22.62
C PRO A 490 36.29 1.29 -21.48
N TRP A 491 36.11 2.38 -20.73
CA TRP A 491 36.98 2.70 -19.60
C TRP A 491 36.98 1.62 -18.53
N ALA A 492 35.84 0.97 -18.28
CA ALA A 492 35.73 0.01 -17.19
C ALA A 492 36.47 -1.30 -17.52
N TRP A 493 36.38 -1.77 -18.77
CA TRP A 493 37.19 -2.89 -19.25
C TRP A 493 38.67 -2.57 -19.25
N ARG A 494 39.05 -1.35 -19.66
CA ARG A 494 40.44 -0.90 -19.65
C ARG A 494 41.01 -0.86 -18.22
N ALA A 495 40.28 -0.26 -17.29
CA ALA A 495 40.68 -0.15 -15.89
C ALA A 495 40.81 -1.52 -15.22
N LEU A 496 39.90 -2.46 -15.50
CA LEU A 496 40.04 -3.85 -15.02
C LEU A 496 41.28 -4.53 -15.59
N ALA A 497 41.57 -4.35 -16.89
CA ALA A 497 42.78 -4.90 -17.49
C ALA A 497 44.05 -4.37 -16.81
N GLU A 498 44.11 -3.06 -16.56
CA GLU A 498 45.24 -2.40 -15.90
C GLU A 498 45.41 -2.86 -14.45
N LEU A 499 44.32 -2.95 -13.68
CA LEU A 499 44.34 -3.50 -12.33
C LEU A 499 44.86 -4.95 -12.31
N SER A 500 44.37 -5.78 -13.22
CA SER A 500 44.81 -7.17 -13.33
C SER A 500 46.26 -7.31 -13.76
N MET A 501 46.74 -6.47 -14.69
CA MET A 501 48.18 -6.43 -15.04
C MET A 501 49.02 -6.04 -13.83
N ALA A 502 48.59 -5.05 -13.04
CA ALA A 502 49.29 -4.62 -11.83
C ALA A 502 49.34 -5.73 -10.75
N LYS A 503 48.34 -6.61 -10.72
CA LYS A 503 48.30 -7.80 -9.85
C LYS A 503 49.11 -8.99 -10.39
N GLY A 504 49.58 -8.95 -11.64
CA GLY A 504 50.22 -10.09 -12.31
C GLY A 504 49.24 -11.14 -12.85
N GLU A 505 47.95 -10.82 -12.93
CA GLU A 505 46.89 -11.68 -13.44
C GLU A 505 46.85 -11.60 -14.99
N VAL A 506 47.87 -12.17 -15.65
CA VAL A 506 48.08 -12.10 -17.12
C VAL A 506 46.84 -12.55 -17.90
N GLU A 507 46.17 -13.60 -17.44
CA GLU A 507 44.95 -14.15 -18.06
C GLU A 507 43.75 -13.20 -17.96
N ALA A 508 43.67 -12.48 -16.84
CA ALA A 508 42.64 -11.49 -16.60
C ALA A 508 42.79 -10.29 -17.51
N ALA A 509 44.01 -9.75 -17.51
CA ALA A 509 44.39 -8.63 -18.34
C ALA A 509 44.12 -8.91 -19.82
N HIS A 510 44.48 -10.10 -20.31
CA HIS A 510 44.26 -10.51 -21.69
C HIS A 510 42.77 -10.46 -22.06
N VAL A 511 41.91 -11.10 -21.26
CA VAL A 511 40.46 -11.11 -21.47
C VAL A 511 39.87 -9.70 -21.50
N TYR A 512 40.21 -8.88 -20.51
CA TYR A 512 39.65 -7.55 -20.37
C TYR A 512 40.11 -6.64 -21.52
N LEU A 513 41.36 -6.79 -21.99
CA LEU A 513 41.87 -6.11 -23.17
C LEU A 513 41.19 -6.55 -24.47
N GLU A 514 40.88 -7.84 -24.64
CA GLU A 514 40.11 -8.31 -25.81
C GLU A 514 38.71 -7.68 -25.84
N ARG A 515 38.04 -7.61 -24.69
CA ARG A 515 36.72 -6.98 -24.56
C ARG A 515 36.79 -5.47 -24.79
N TYR A 516 37.81 -4.81 -24.28
CA TYR A 516 38.09 -3.40 -24.56
C TYR A 516 38.31 -3.15 -26.06
N LEU A 517 39.17 -3.93 -26.71
CA LEU A 517 39.50 -3.82 -28.13
C LEU A 517 38.34 -4.17 -29.07
N ALA A 518 37.43 -5.03 -28.63
CA ALA A 518 36.18 -5.27 -29.35
C ALA A 518 35.28 -4.03 -29.41
N ILE A 519 35.40 -3.13 -28.41
CA ILE A 519 34.66 -1.86 -28.35
C ILE A 519 35.48 -0.72 -28.97
N GLN A 520 36.80 -0.71 -28.76
CA GLN A 520 37.76 0.30 -29.20
C GLN A 520 38.85 -0.31 -30.09
N PRO A 521 38.54 -0.76 -31.32
CA PRO A 521 39.49 -1.45 -32.18
C PRO A 521 40.63 -0.57 -32.70
N GLY A 522 40.54 0.75 -32.52
CA GLY A 522 41.56 1.73 -32.93
C GLY A 522 42.71 1.91 -31.95
N ASP A 523 42.63 1.37 -30.72
CA ASP A 523 43.71 1.54 -29.73
C ASP A 523 44.89 0.59 -30.05
N GLN A 524 45.92 1.14 -30.69
CA GLN A 524 47.12 0.41 -31.07
C GLN A 524 47.95 -0.04 -29.85
N ALA A 525 48.02 0.77 -28.79
CA ALA A 525 48.76 0.44 -27.57
C ALA A 525 48.13 -0.73 -26.82
N ALA A 526 46.79 -0.78 -26.77
CA ALA A 526 46.05 -1.93 -26.25
C ALA A 526 46.35 -3.21 -27.05
N ARG A 527 46.38 -3.10 -28.38
CA ARG A 527 46.63 -4.23 -29.29
C ARG A 527 48.04 -4.79 -29.11
N GLU A 528 49.04 -3.92 -29.02
CA GLU A 528 50.43 -4.30 -28.75
C GLU A 528 50.57 -4.97 -27.38
N THR A 529 49.88 -4.43 -26.37
CA THR A 529 49.85 -5.02 -25.02
C THR A 529 49.21 -6.41 -25.04
N LEU A 530 48.08 -6.58 -25.75
CA LEU A 530 47.41 -7.87 -25.91
C LEU A 530 48.33 -8.89 -26.61
N SER A 531 49.02 -8.50 -27.69
CA SER A 531 49.96 -9.39 -28.39
C SER A 531 51.15 -9.82 -27.52
N ARG A 532 51.62 -8.94 -26.63
CA ARG A 532 52.66 -9.30 -25.64
C ARG A 532 52.14 -10.32 -24.62
N LEU A 533 50.94 -10.10 -24.08
CA LEU A 533 50.30 -11.05 -23.16
C LEU A 533 50.01 -12.41 -23.82
N GLN A 534 49.76 -12.44 -25.13
CA GLN A 534 49.59 -13.67 -25.91
C GLN A 534 50.88 -14.50 -26.02
N LEU A 535 52.06 -13.85 -26.06
CA LEU A 535 53.36 -14.53 -26.14
C LEU A 535 53.79 -15.15 -24.81
N GLU A 536 53.36 -14.59 -23.67
CA GLU A 536 53.61 -15.13 -22.33
C GLU A 536 52.68 -16.30 -21.96
N ARG A 537 51.68 -16.58 -22.81
CA ARG A 537 50.64 -17.58 -22.61
C ARG A 537 51.13 -18.98 -23.02
N ALA A 538 51.79 -19.70 -22.11
CA ALA A 538 51.85 -21.15 -22.20
C ALA A 538 50.45 -21.71 -21.91
N ALA A 539 49.62 -21.85 -22.95
CA ALA A 539 48.21 -22.21 -22.80
C ALA A 539 48.04 -23.63 -22.24
N THR A 540 47.42 -23.74 -21.07
CA THR A 540 46.80 -25.01 -20.66
C THR A 540 45.62 -25.26 -21.61
N PRO A 541 45.52 -26.43 -22.26
CA PRO A 541 44.41 -26.73 -23.17
C PRO A 541 43.08 -26.64 -22.43
N SER A 542 42.01 -26.32 -23.14
CA SER A 542 40.64 -26.27 -22.62
C SER A 542 39.99 -27.66 -22.60
N VAL A 543 38.88 -27.81 -21.88
CA VAL A 543 38.05 -29.02 -21.86
C VAL A 543 37.57 -29.40 -23.28
N ALA A 544 37.30 -28.42 -24.14
CA ALA A 544 36.93 -28.70 -25.54
C ALA A 544 38.10 -29.29 -26.37
N GLU A 545 39.33 -28.83 -26.11
CA GLU A 545 40.53 -29.29 -26.82
C GLU A 545 41.05 -30.62 -26.26
N THR A 546 40.88 -30.84 -24.96
CA THR A 546 41.21 -32.08 -24.27
C THR A 546 40.03 -32.48 -23.38
N PRO A 547 39.06 -33.24 -23.93
CA PRO A 547 37.90 -33.73 -23.20
C PRO A 547 38.24 -34.47 -21.91
N PRO A 548 37.39 -34.37 -20.88
CA PRO A 548 37.63 -35.07 -19.64
C PRO A 548 37.45 -36.58 -19.84
N THR A 549 38.22 -37.36 -19.11
CA THR A 549 38.08 -38.83 -19.11
C THR A 549 36.73 -39.23 -18.51
N LEU A 550 36.26 -38.49 -17.50
CA LEU A 550 34.95 -38.67 -16.88
C LEU A 550 34.21 -37.33 -16.74
N LEU A 551 32.95 -37.28 -17.20
CA LEU A 551 32.01 -36.18 -16.94
C LEU A 551 30.93 -36.63 -15.96
N VAL A 552 30.71 -35.90 -14.87
CA VAL A 552 29.71 -36.24 -13.85
C VAL A 552 28.65 -35.14 -13.76
N PHE A 553 27.38 -35.50 -13.93
CA PHE A 553 26.25 -34.61 -13.68
C PHE A 553 25.67 -34.89 -12.28
N LEU A 554 25.54 -33.85 -11.46
CA LEU A 554 24.85 -33.89 -10.18
C LEU A 554 23.44 -33.30 -10.37
N VAL A 555 22.42 -34.13 -10.21
CA VAL A 555 21.01 -33.81 -10.45
C VAL A 555 20.24 -33.81 -9.12
N GLY A 556 20.04 -32.62 -8.55
CA GLY A 556 19.38 -32.44 -7.26
C GLY A 556 20.14 -31.41 -6.42
N GLY A 557 19.56 -30.22 -6.30
CA GLY A 557 19.96 -29.16 -5.39
C GLY A 557 19.33 -27.81 -5.79
N LEU A 558 18.30 -27.40 -5.04
CA LEU A 558 17.73 -26.04 -4.85
C LEU A 558 16.41 -25.75 -5.60
N GLY A 559 15.34 -25.49 -4.82
CA GLY A 559 14.13 -24.80 -5.27
C GLY A 559 14.33 -23.28 -5.40
N ALA A 560 13.45 -22.58 -6.12
CA ALA A 560 13.59 -21.15 -6.41
C ALA A 560 13.57 -20.25 -5.15
N GLU A 561 12.90 -20.67 -4.08
CA GLU A 561 12.81 -19.94 -2.80
C GLU A 561 14.09 -20.06 -1.97
N ALA A 562 14.89 -21.11 -2.16
CA ALA A 562 16.17 -21.32 -1.45
C ALA A 562 17.33 -20.49 -2.03
N VAL A 563 17.09 -19.76 -3.13
CA VAL A 563 18.08 -18.96 -3.86
C VAL A 563 18.39 -17.63 -3.14
N CYS A 564 17.63 -17.27 -2.12
CA CYS A 564 17.74 -15.99 -1.41
C CYS A 564 18.38 -16.06 0.00
N GLU A 565 18.73 -17.24 0.52
CA GLU A 565 19.32 -17.37 1.87
C GLU A 565 20.82 -17.70 1.85
N VAL A 566 21.53 -17.20 2.87
CA VAL A 566 22.96 -17.42 3.08
C VAL A 566 23.23 -18.90 3.41
N ALA A 567 24.38 -19.41 2.97
CA ALA A 567 24.64 -20.83 2.72
C ALA A 567 24.86 -21.87 3.88
N PRO A 568 24.65 -21.67 5.20
CA PRO A 568 24.96 -22.75 6.16
C PRO A 568 23.90 -23.85 6.30
N HIS A 569 22.67 -23.69 5.80
CA HIS A 569 21.57 -24.65 6.10
C HIS A 569 21.51 -25.89 5.20
N PHE A 570 22.31 -25.93 4.13
CA PHE A 570 22.12 -26.86 3.01
C PHE A 570 22.46 -28.33 3.34
N LEU A 571 23.39 -28.62 4.24
CA LEU A 571 23.81 -30.01 4.50
C LEU A 571 22.96 -30.75 5.55
N MET A 572 22.04 -30.09 6.26
CA MET A 572 21.43 -30.74 7.44
C MET A 572 19.89 -30.74 7.52
N HIS A 573 19.15 -29.80 6.92
CA HIS A 573 17.85 -29.50 7.56
C HIS A 573 16.54 -30.02 6.94
N ARG A 574 16.43 -30.45 5.66
CA ARG A 574 15.09 -30.86 5.16
C ARG A 574 14.99 -32.13 4.33
N ALA A 575 15.94 -32.43 3.47
CA ALA A 575 15.82 -33.62 2.61
C ALA A 575 16.22 -34.93 3.33
N TRP A 576 17.18 -34.87 4.26
CA TRP A 576 17.74 -36.08 4.91
C TRP A 576 17.03 -36.47 6.21
N GLY A 577 16.59 -35.51 7.02
CA GLY A 577 15.93 -35.79 8.32
C GLY A 577 14.54 -36.41 8.18
N ARG A 578 13.69 -35.83 7.32
CA ARG A 578 12.31 -36.33 7.12
C ARG A 578 12.22 -37.67 6.39
N ALA A 579 13.23 -38.02 5.58
CA ALA A 579 13.23 -39.26 4.83
C ALA A 579 13.73 -40.48 5.64
N MET A 580 14.44 -40.25 6.75
CA MET A 580 15.02 -41.33 7.56
C MET A 580 14.11 -41.74 8.72
N PHE A 581 13.34 -40.83 9.32
CA PHE A 581 12.47 -41.17 10.45
C PHE A 581 11.20 -40.32 10.46
N ASP A 582 10.05 -40.98 10.24
CA ASP A 582 8.75 -40.38 10.46
C ASP A 582 8.58 -40.06 11.96
N GLY A 583 8.62 -38.76 12.30
CA GLY A 583 7.98 -38.24 13.51
C GLY A 583 8.83 -37.92 14.75
N VAL A 584 10.14 -37.68 14.65
CA VAL A 584 10.96 -37.26 15.82
C VAL A 584 11.72 -35.95 15.58
N ASP A 585 11.70 -35.06 16.58
CA ASP A 585 12.25 -33.70 16.54
C ASP A 585 13.80 -33.70 16.52
N PRO A 586 14.48 -32.91 15.66
CA PRO A 586 15.92 -33.05 15.40
C PRO A 586 16.87 -32.60 16.52
N GLU A 587 16.40 -31.87 17.52
CA GLU A 587 17.27 -31.21 18.52
C GLU A 587 17.91 -32.19 19.52
N ASP A 588 17.25 -33.30 19.85
CA ASP A 588 17.66 -34.16 20.98
C ASP A 588 18.76 -35.20 20.63
N ASP A 589 19.06 -35.42 19.34
CA ASP A 589 19.87 -36.56 18.92
C ASP A 589 21.29 -36.20 18.43
N LEU A 590 21.62 -34.92 18.22
CA LEU A 590 22.96 -34.47 17.78
C LEU A 590 24.10 -34.99 18.67
N ALA A 591 23.88 -35.09 19.99
CA ALA A 591 24.83 -35.66 20.94
C ALA A 591 25.02 -37.19 20.75
N ARG A 592 23.96 -37.92 20.43
CA ARG A 592 24.01 -39.38 20.21
C ARG A 592 24.70 -39.73 18.89
N TRP A 593 24.53 -38.92 17.86
CA TRP A 593 25.21 -39.09 16.57
C TRP A 593 26.72 -38.90 16.66
N ALA A 594 27.20 -37.92 17.44
CA ALA A 594 28.63 -37.73 17.70
C ALA A 594 29.26 -38.95 18.41
N THR A 595 28.49 -39.63 19.28
CA THR A 595 28.94 -40.82 20.02
C THR A 595 29.02 -42.05 19.11
N LEU A 596 28.03 -42.24 18.25
CA LEU A 596 27.93 -43.41 17.36
C LEU A 596 29.03 -43.43 16.28
N PHE A 597 29.40 -42.25 15.77
CA PHE A 597 30.40 -42.14 14.68
C PHE A 597 31.85 -42.08 15.17
N SER A 598 32.10 -41.57 16.38
CA SER A 598 33.47 -41.42 16.92
C SER A 598 33.81 -42.44 18.01
N GLY A 599 32.82 -43.16 18.55
CA GLY A 599 32.96 -44.08 19.67
C GLY A 599 33.24 -43.42 21.02
N ARG A 600 33.19 -42.09 21.14
CA ARG A 600 33.50 -41.32 22.36
C ARG A 600 32.28 -40.52 22.85
N ALA A 601 32.16 -40.37 24.18
CA ALA A 601 31.02 -39.73 24.80
C ALA A 601 30.93 -38.21 24.50
N PRO A 602 29.71 -37.62 24.38
CA PRO A 602 29.50 -36.25 23.88
C PRO A 602 30.21 -35.15 24.67
N ALA A 603 30.34 -35.31 25.99
CA ALA A 603 30.98 -34.35 26.86
C ALA A 603 32.47 -34.11 26.52
N GLN A 604 33.14 -35.10 25.93
CA GLN A 604 34.54 -35.00 25.50
C GLN A 604 34.71 -34.25 24.17
N HIS A 605 33.63 -34.03 23.43
CA HIS A 605 33.58 -33.21 22.21
C HIS A 605 33.18 -31.74 22.50
N GLY A 606 33.12 -31.37 23.79
CA GLY A 606 32.70 -30.05 24.24
C GLY A 606 31.19 -29.78 24.09
N LEU A 607 30.38 -30.83 23.95
CA LEU A 607 28.92 -30.74 23.86
C LEU A 607 28.33 -30.84 25.27
N SER A 608 28.17 -29.70 25.93
CA SER A 608 27.46 -29.60 27.21
C SER A 608 26.60 -28.33 27.24
N GLY A 609 25.35 -28.45 26.80
CA GLY A 609 24.35 -27.38 26.84
C GLY A 609 23.45 -27.38 25.60
N ARG A 610 22.18 -26.95 25.77
CA ARG A 610 21.26 -26.73 24.64
C ARG A 610 21.88 -25.72 23.68
N LEU A 611 22.08 -26.13 22.43
CA LEU A 611 22.67 -25.31 21.37
C LEU A 611 21.56 -24.49 20.70
N GLY A 612 21.65 -23.16 20.79
CA GLY A 612 20.88 -22.22 19.98
C GLY A 612 21.68 -21.69 18.79
N MET A 613 21.01 -20.99 17.87
CA MET A 613 21.52 -20.51 16.56
C MET A 613 22.83 -19.70 16.61
N ASP A 614 23.24 -19.17 17.75
CA ASP A 614 24.30 -18.16 17.83
C ASP A 614 25.74 -18.73 17.82
N ASN A 615 25.94 -20.04 17.70
CA ASN A 615 27.29 -20.62 17.70
C ASN A 615 27.45 -21.87 16.82
N PRO A 616 27.43 -21.74 15.48
CA PRO A 616 27.72 -22.86 14.60
C PRO A 616 29.22 -23.16 14.60
N LYS A 617 29.62 -24.37 15.02
CA LYS A 617 30.99 -24.85 14.80
C LYS A 617 31.28 -24.91 13.30
N SER A 618 32.48 -24.49 12.91
CA SER A 618 32.89 -24.42 11.51
C SER A 618 32.95 -25.81 10.85
N LEU A 619 32.73 -25.86 9.53
CA LEU A 619 32.75 -27.08 8.71
C LEU A 619 34.06 -27.90 8.81
N ALA A 620 35.14 -27.32 9.32
CA ALA A 620 36.40 -28.02 9.58
C ALA A 620 36.24 -29.16 10.61
N ASP A 621 35.22 -29.12 11.46
CA ASP A 621 35.00 -30.09 12.55
C ASP A 621 34.09 -31.28 12.16
N MET A 622 33.49 -31.30 10.95
CA MET A 622 32.56 -32.36 10.51
C MET A 622 33.10 -33.12 9.29
N ALA A 623 34.04 -34.04 9.53
CA ALA A 623 34.65 -34.86 8.48
C ALA A 623 33.75 -36.02 8.02
N ALA A 624 33.00 -35.83 6.92
CA ALA A 624 32.62 -36.94 6.05
C ALA A 624 33.83 -37.30 5.14
N PRO A 625 34.08 -38.58 4.78
CA PRO A 625 35.15 -38.91 3.85
C PRO A 625 34.83 -38.37 2.45
N ASP A 626 35.48 -37.27 2.06
CA ASP A 626 35.34 -36.60 0.78
C ASP A 626 35.65 -37.54 -0.39
N ILE A 627 34.68 -37.81 -1.27
CA ILE A 627 34.95 -38.34 -2.64
C ILE A 627 36.07 -37.56 -3.33
N TRP A 628 36.16 -36.26 -3.02
CA TRP A 628 37.18 -35.33 -3.48
C TRP A 628 38.59 -35.61 -2.93
N ARG A 629 38.73 -36.05 -1.67
CA ARG A 629 40.03 -36.47 -1.11
C ARG A 629 40.51 -37.76 -1.77
N THR A 630 39.60 -38.65 -2.13
CA THR A 630 39.94 -39.91 -2.80
C THR A 630 40.38 -39.68 -4.26
N MET A 631 39.83 -38.68 -4.96
CA MET A 631 40.24 -38.32 -6.33
C MET A 631 41.54 -37.48 -6.40
N ALA A 632 42.02 -36.95 -5.27
CA ALA A 632 43.17 -36.04 -5.23
C ALA A 632 44.52 -36.68 -5.62
N GLY A 633 44.60 -38.03 -5.68
CA GLY A 633 45.85 -38.78 -5.74
C GLY A 633 46.64 -38.78 -7.06
N SER A 634 46.09 -38.28 -8.19
CA SER A 634 46.84 -38.17 -9.47
C SER A 634 46.08 -37.48 -10.63
N LYS A 635 44.81 -37.12 -10.44
CA LYS A 635 43.91 -36.67 -11.52
C LYS A 635 43.47 -35.24 -11.26
N ARG A 636 43.41 -34.41 -12.31
CA ARG A 636 42.92 -33.04 -12.24
C ARG A 636 41.39 -33.02 -12.23
N VAL A 637 40.80 -32.31 -11.29
CA VAL A 637 39.33 -32.27 -11.13
C VAL A 637 38.79 -30.86 -11.34
N GLY A 638 37.81 -30.71 -12.23
CA GLY A 638 37.07 -29.48 -12.45
C GLY A 638 35.67 -29.58 -11.86
N LEU A 639 35.22 -28.54 -11.17
CA LEU A 639 33.91 -28.50 -10.52
C LEU A 639 33.14 -27.24 -10.93
N LEU A 640 31.94 -27.41 -11.49
CA LEU A 640 31.03 -26.34 -11.89
C LEU A 640 29.68 -26.55 -11.19
N ALA A 641 29.52 -26.02 -9.97
CA ALA A 641 28.38 -26.33 -9.09
C ALA A 641 27.82 -25.10 -8.34
N ALA A 642 26.55 -25.14 -7.92
CA ALA A 642 25.94 -24.17 -7.00
C ALA A 642 26.35 -24.43 -5.53
N PRO A 643 26.09 -23.49 -4.60
CA PRO A 643 27.09 -22.93 -3.68
C PRO A 643 27.94 -24.00 -2.99
N LEU A 644 29.24 -23.96 -3.27
CA LEU A 644 30.20 -24.64 -2.44
C LEU A 644 30.37 -23.84 -1.14
N CYS A 645 30.63 -24.55 -0.05
CA CYS A 645 31.15 -23.93 1.16
C CYS A 645 32.35 -23.03 0.78
N HIS A 646 32.39 -21.82 1.30
CA HIS A 646 33.56 -20.97 1.22
C HIS A 646 34.41 -21.23 2.47
N PRO A 647 35.71 -21.55 2.35
CA PRO A 647 36.47 -21.72 1.11
C PRO A 647 36.16 -23.05 0.40
N ALA A 648 36.35 -23.07 -0.93
CA ALA A 648 36.11 -24.25 -1.77
C ALA A 648 36.85 -25.50 -1.22
N PRO A 649 36.29 -26.72 -1.39
CA PRO A 649 36.95 -27.94 -0.93
C PRO A 649 38.33 -28.09 -1.58
N ALA A 650 39.28 -28.63 -0.82
CA ALA A 650 40.63 -28.89 -1.31
C ALA A 650 40.62 -29.97 -2.40
N ILE A 651 40.63 -29.53 -3.66
CA ILE A 651 40.67 -30.38 -4.85
C ILE A 651 41.98 -30.16 -5.61
N ASN A 652 42.48 -31.21 -6.25
CA ASN A 652 43.60 -31.12 -7.16
C ASN A 652 43.12 -30.59 -8.52
N GLY A 653 42.71 -29.33 -8.58
CA GLY A 653 42.13 -28.72 -9.79
C GLY A 653 41.41 -27.39 -9.51
N TRP A 654 40.25 -27.16 -10.14
CA TRP A 654 39.54 -25.88 -10.05
C TRP A 654 38.05 -26.04 -9.75
N ALA A 655 37.48 -25.04 -9.08
CA ALA A 655 36.08 -24.94 -8.72
C ALA A 655 35.52 -23.58 -9.14
N VAL A 656 34.42 -23.58 -9.89
CA VAL A 656 33.66 -22.39 -10.26
C VAL A 656 32.29 -22.55 -9.63
N SER A 657 32.02 -21.75 -8.60
CA SER A 657 30.72 -21.68 -7.94
C SER A 657 30.01 -20.38 -8.30
N GLY A 658 28.68 -20.42 -8.39
CA GLY A 658 27.89 -19.22 -8.63
C GLY A 658 26.50 -19.51 -9.19
N TYR A 659 25.50 -18.82 -8.64
CA TYR A 659 24.24 -18.60 -9.35
C TYR A 659 24.45 -17.40 -10.29
N PRO A 660 23.90 -17.37 -11.51
CA PRO A 660 24.05 -16.20 -12.39
C PRO A 660 23.19 -15.00 -11.95
N GLY A 661 22.57 -15.06 -10.76
CA GLY A 661 21.91 -13.92 -10.13
C GLY A 661 22.86 -13.15 -9.22
N GLY A 662 23.78 -12.39 -9.83
CA GLY A 662 24.64 -11.42 -9.12
C GLY A 662 26.08 -11.88 -8.91
N LEU A 663 27.00 -11.12 -9.54
CA LEU A 663 28.44 -11.03 -9.28
C LEU A 663 29.15 -12.35 -8.93
N LEU A 664 29.89 -12.89 -9.90
CA LEU A 664 31.03 -13.76 -9.57
C LEU A 664 32.02 -12.92 -8.75
N SER A 665 31.92 -13.00 -7.42
CA SER A 665 32.92 -12.43 -6.51
C SER A 665 34.19 -13.28 -6.56
N GLU A 666 35.35 -12.68 -6.28
CA GLU A 666 36.64 -13.38 -6.22
C GLU A 666 36.61 -14.63 -5.30
N GLY A 667 35.73 -14.67 -4.31
CA GLY A 667 35.56 -15.83 -3.41
C GLY A 667 34.78 -17.02 -3.99
N LEU A 668 34.09 -16.85 -5.13
CA LEU A 668 33.26 -17.89 -5.74
C LEU A 668 33.96 -18.69 -6.84
N VAL A 669 35.12 -18.20 -7.32
CA VAL A 669 35.94 -18.89 -8.32
C VAL A 669 37.28 -19.23 -7.68
N SER A 670 37.64 -20.51 -7.70
CA SER A 670 38.89 -21.02 -7.16
C SER A 670 39.62 -21.89 -8.19
N PRO A 671 40.90 -21.63 -8.48
CA PRO A 671 41.67 -20.54 -7.92
C PRO A 671 41.23 -19.19 -8.58
N PRO A 672 41.35 -18.04 -7.89
CA PRO A 672 40.77 -16.75 -8.32
C PRO A 672 41.17 -16.28 -9.73
N GLU A 673 42.31 -16.76 -10.23
CA GLU A 673 42.88 -16.45 -11.54
C GLU A 673 42.00 -16.92 -12.70
N LEU A 674 40.99 -17.77 -12.45
CA LEU A 674 40.01 -18.20 -13.45
C LEU A 674 38.81 -17.26 -13.61
N LEU A 675 38.52 -16.38 -12.63
CA LEU A 675 37.39 -15.45 -12.65
C LEU A 675 37.28 -14.63 -13.97
N PRO A 676 38.37 -14.08 -14.51
CA PRO A 676 38.31 -13.31 -15.74
C PRO A 676 37.95 -14.16 -16.95
N ARG A 677 38.48 -15.38 -17.08
CA ARG A 677 38.12 -16.30 -18.19
C ARG A 677 36.63 -16.65 -18.16
N VAL A 678 36.05 -16.74 -16.97
CA VAL A 678 34.61 -16.95 -16.79
C VAL A 678 33.82 -15.71 -17.22
N LEU A 679 34.25 -14.51 -16.82
CA LEU A 679 33.64 -13.24 -17.26
C LEU A 679 33.79 -13.00 -18.78
N ALA A 680 34.94 -13.38 -19.35
CA ALA A 680 35.29 -13.30 -20.77
C ALA A 680 34.28 -13.97 -21.67
N SER A 681 33.66 -15.05 -21.19
CA SER A 681 32.78 -15.89 -22.00
C SER A 681 31.40 -15.26 -22.24
N GLY A 682 31.19 -14.03 -21.76
CA GLY A 682 30.08 -13.16 -22.17
C GLY A 682 28.79 -13.38 -21.39
N TYR A 683 28.88 -13.92 -20.17
CA TYR A 683 27.71 -14.09 -19.32
C TYR A 683 27.29 -12.73 -18.75
N ARG A 684 26.35 -12.09 -19.45
CA ARG A 684 25.62 -10.92 -18.96
C ARG A 684 24.97 -11.28 -17.63
N SER A 685 25.31 -10.55 -16.58
CA SER A 685 24.66 -10.55 -15.27
C SER A 685 23.30 -9.84 -15.27
N ASP A 686 22.94 -9.23 -16.40
CA ASP A 686 21.72 -8.44 -16.52
C ASP A 686 20.80 -9.11 -17.53
N PHE A 687 19.71 -9.68 -17.01
CA PHE A 687 18.54 -10.05 -17.79
C PHE A 687 17.87 -8.78 -18.32
N VAL A 688 18.37 -8.22 -19.42
CA VAL A 688 17.55 -7.33 -20.26
C VAL A 688 16.70 -8.24 -21.14
N THR A 689 15.47 -8.53 -20.70
CA THR A 689 14.43 -9.06 -21.60
C THR A 689 14.27 -8.07 -22.76
N SER A 690 14.24 -8.53 -24.00
CA SER A 690 13.99 -7.66 -25.14
C SER A 690 12.61 -7.01 -25.01
N LYS A 691 12.41 -5.83 -25.62
CA LYS A 691 11.10 -5.13 -25.59
C LYS A 691 9.98 -6.02 -26.15
N ALA A 692 10.29 -6.93 -27.08
CA ALA A 692 9.37 -7.93 -27.62
C ALA A 692 9.01 -9.02 -26.58
N GLU A 693 9.97 -9.50 -25.79
CA GLU A 693 9.75 -10.49 -24.72
C GLU A 693 9.04 -9.89 -23.50
N GLN A 694 9.27 -8.61 -23.19
CA GLN A 694 8.51 -7.87 -22.17
C GLN A 694 7.05 -7.68 -22.60
N LEU A 695 6.80 -7.33 -23.87
CA LEU A 695 5.45 -7.13 -24.40
C LEU A 695 4.65 -8.44 -24.48
N LEU A 696 5.29 -9.56 -24.85
CA LEU A 696 4.68 -10.90 -24.86
C LEU A 696 4.40 -11.43 -23.44
N ALA A 697 5.20 -11.05 -22.44
CA ALA A 697 5.05 -11.50 -21.04
C ALA A 697 3.96 -10.73 -20.26
N THR A 698 3.60 -9.52 -20.67
CA THR A 698 2.59 -8.70 -19.99
C THR A 698 1.14 -9.13 -20.24
N SER A 699 0.86 -9.88 -21.30
CA SER A 699 -0.50 -10.34 -21.59
C SER A 699 -0.67 -11.81 -21.20
N LEU A 700 -1.16 -12.03 -19.98
CA LEU A 700 -1.42 -13.32 -19.35
C LEU A 700 -0.15 -14.17 -19.19
N LEU A 701 0.40 -14.25 -17.97
CA LEU A 701 0.99 -15.45 -17.35
C LEU A 701 1.67 -15.06 -16.04
N THR A 702 1.27 -15.72 -14.96
CA THR A 702 1.80 -15.56 -13.60
C THR A 702 3.31 -15.76 -13.53
N SER A 703 3.94 -15.18 -12.49
CA SER A 703 5.38 -15.15 -12.19
C SER A 703 6.18 -16.43 -12.50
N ASN A 704 5.58 -17.62 -12.44
CA ASN A 704 6.26 -18.91 -12.59
C ASN A 704 6.92 -19.15 -13.97
N ARG A 705 6.35 -18.67 -15.10
CA ARG A 705 6.94 -18.94 -16.43
C ARG A 705 8.19 -18.13 -16.74
N VAL A 706 8.29 -16.93 -16.19
CA VAL A 706 9.50 -16.10 -16.31
C VAL A 706 10.66 -16.74 -15.53
N HIS A 707 10.38 -17.29 -14.35
CA HIS A 707 11.38 -18.01 -13.56
C HIS A 707 11.80 -19.33 -14.23
N GLU A 708 10.86 -20.04 -14.85
CA GLU A 708 11.11 -21.26 -15.64
C GLU A 708 12.08 -21.01 -16.81
N GLY A 709 11.76 -20.04 -17.68
CA GLY A 709 12.61 -19.69 -18.82
C GLY A 709 14.00 -19.21 -18.40
N ARG A 710 14.09 -18.47 -17.28
CA ARG A 710 15.36 -18.05 -16.69
C ARG A 710 16.19 -19.26 -16.26
N LEU A 711 15.61 -20.21 -15.52
CA LEU A 711 16.34 -21.37 -15.01
C LEU A 711 16.90 -22.25 -16.13
N TYR A 712 16.13 -22.55 -17.19
CA TYR A 712 16.64 -23.33 -18.32
C TYR A 712 17.77 -22.63 -19.08
N GLN A 713 17.66 -21.30 -19.26
CA GLN A 713 18.71 -20.52 -19.91
C GLN A 713 20.00 -20.52 -19.09
N ILE A 714 19.89 -20.48 -17.75
CA ILE A 714 21.01 -20.57 -16.81
C ILE A 714 21.74 -21.92 -16.95
N GLU A 715 21.00 -23.02 -16.99
CA GLU A 715 21.59 -24.36 -17.11
C GLU A 715 22.29 -24.56 -18.45
N ARG A 716 21.67 -24.10 -19.54
CA ARG A 716 22.30 -24.10 -20.87
C ARG A 716 23.60 -23.28 -20.90
N ASN A 717 23.59 -22.12 -20.25
CA ASN A 717 24.75 -21.25 -20.13
C ASN A 717 25.90 -21.90 -19.37
N LYS A 718 25.62 -22.55 -18.22
CA LYS A 718 26.61 -23.31 -17.43
C LYS A 718 27.25 -24.43 -18.27
N LEU A 719 26.44 -25.20 -18.99
CA LEU A 719 26.93 -26.30 -19.83
C LEU A 719 27.75 -25.82 -21.03
N THR A 720 27.44 -24.62 -21.54
CA THR A 720 28.25 -23.98 -22.59
C THR A 720 29.60 -23.48 -22.06
N LEU A 721 29.67 -23.04 -20.80
CA LEU A 721 30.91 -22.57 -20.17
C LEU A 721 31.91 -23.72 -19.97
N ALA A 722 31.41 -24.91 -19.62
CA ALA A 722 32.22 -26.10 -19.34
C ALA A 722 33.29 -26.37 -20.41
N ALA A 723 32.97 -26.16 -21.68
CA ALA A 723 33.86 -26.38 -22.82
C ALA A 723 35.09 -25.45 -22.84
N LYS A 724 34.98 -24.25 -22.25
CA LYS A 724 36.01 -23.19 -22.31
C LYS A 724 36.92 -23.15 -21.08
N LEU A 725 36.63 -23.99 -20.08
CA LEU A 725 37.42 -24.06 -18.85
C LEU A 725 38.72 -24.87 -19.09
N PRO A 726 39.74 -24.75 -18.21
CA PRO A 726 40.98 -25.51 -18.34
C PRO A 726 40.72 -27.02 -18.31
N ALA A 727 41.47 -27.78 -19.12
CA ALA A 727 41.35 -29.24 -19.24
C ALA A 727 41.60 -29.95 -17.92
N VAL A 728 40.74 -30.93 -17.63
CA VAL A 728 40.72 -31.74 -16.41
C VAL A 728 40.47 -33.19 -16.77
N ASP A 729 40.91 -34.12 -15.92
CA ASP A 729 40.68 -35.55 -16.10
C ASP A 729 39.23 -35.92 -15.72
N VAL A 730 38.66 -35.22 -14.73
CA VAL A 730 37.28 -35.38 -14.28
C VAL A 730 36.60 -34.01 -14.22
N LEU A 731 35.44 -33.87 -14.86
CA LEU A 731 34.63 -32.66 -14.80
C LEU A 731 33.29 -32.96 -14.12
N VAL A 732 32.90 -32.16 -13.14
CA VAL A 732 31.64 -32.33 -12.40
C VAL A 732 30.76 -31.10 -12.56
N ILE A 733 29.49 -31.28 -12.93
CA ILE A 733 28.54 -30.20 -13.23
C ILE A 733 27.24 -30.39 -12.44
N GLY A 734 26.81 -29.36 -11.70
CA GLY A 734 25.53 -29.33 -11.00
C GLY A 734 24.37 -28.78 -11.84
N VAL A 735 23.25 -29.53 -11.90
CA VAL A 735 22.04 -29.21 -12.67
C VAL A 735 20.82 -29.13 -11.76
N ASN A 736 20.18 -27.96 -11.69
CA ASN A 736 19.17 -27.63 -10.66
C ASN A 736 17.73 -27.56 -11.21
N CYS A 737 17.56 -27.42 -12.53
CA CYS A 737 16.25 -27.29 -13.18
C CYS A 737 15.29 -28.48 -12.94
N LEU A 738 15.83 -29.68 -12.78
CA LEU A 738 15.06 -30.90 -12.54
C LEU A 738 14.36 -30.90 -11.18
N GLU A 739 15.01 -30.41 -10.14
CA GLU A 739 14.42 -30.33 -8.81
C GLU A 739 13.33 -29.25 -8.75
N TRP A 740 13.59 -28.08 -9.34
CA TRP A 740 12.58 -27.02 -9.46
C TRP A 740 11.30 -27.51 -10.16
N ALA A 741 11.44 -28.22 -11.28
CA ALA A 741 10.30 -28.78 -12.02
C ALA A 741 9.53 -29.81 -11.18
N GLN A 742 10.23 -30.68 -10.45
CA GLN A 742 9.61 -31.64 -9.54
C GLN A 742 8.88 -30.99 -8.35
N GLN A 743 9.39 -29.87 -7.82
CA GLN A 743 8.77 -29.15 -6.69
C GLN A 743 7.58 -28.28 -7.13
N SER A 744 7.68 -27.68 -8.30
CA SER A 744 6.70 -26.69 -8.81
C SER A 744 5.48 -27.33 -9.48
N PHE A 745 5.61 -28.58 -9.95
CA PHE A 745 4.52 -29.32 -10.57
C PHE A 745 4.18 -30.54 -9.70
N SER A 746 3.07 -30.48 -8.96
CA SER A 746 2.59 -31.62 -8.18
C SER A 746 1.95 -32.68 -9.09
N GLY A 747 2.51 -33.88 -9.12
CA GLY A 747 1.98 -35.04 -9.86
C GLY A 747 2.66 -35.28 -11.22
N VAL A 748 2.38 -36.45 -11.82
CA VAL A 748 2.91 -36.84 -13.13
C VAL A 748 2.12 -36.12 -14.23
N ASP A 749 2.30 -34.80 -14.34
CA ASP A 749 1.73 -33.99 -15.42
C ASP A 749 2.62 -34.07 -16.67
N SER A 750 2.01 -34.07 -17.85
CA SER A 750 2.66 -33.89 -19.17
C SER A 750 3.72 -32.78 -19.19
N ARG A 751 3.52 -31.72 -18.40
CA ARG A 751 4.45 -30.59 -18.23
C ARG A 751 5.76 -30.98 -17.55
N VAL A 752 5.69 -31.84 -16.54
CA VAL A 752 6.86 -32.40 -15.87
C VAL A 752 7.67 -33.21 -16.87
N PHE A 753 7.02 -34.08 -17.64
CA PHE A 753 7.68 -34.88 -18.67
C PHE A 753 8.37 -34.02 -19.75
N ALA A 754 7.71 -32.95 -20.21
CA ALA A 754 8.30 -32.01 -21.18
C ALA A 754 9.54 -31.28 -20.60
N ALA A 755 9.48 -30.87 -19.33
CA ALA A 755 10.62 -30.30 -18.62
C ALA A 755 11.80 -31.28 -18.54
N TYR A 756 11.55 -32.55 -18.19
CA TYR A 756 12.59 -33.60 -18.21
C TYR A 756 13.23 -33.73 -19.60
N GLN A 757 12.42 -33.82 -20.65
CA GLN A 757 12.91 -33.94 -22.03
C GLN A 757 13.82 -32.77 -22.43
N GLN A 758 13.48 -31.55 -22.02
CA GLN A 758 14.33 -30.38 -22.29
C GLN A 758 15.66 -30.46 -21.56
N VAL A 759 15.68 -30.86 -20.28
CA VAL A 759 16.93 -30.97 -19.53
C VAL A 759 17.83 -32.07 -20.08
N TYR A 760 17.24 -33.23 -20.41
CA TYR A 760 17.97 -34.31 -21.06
C TYR A 760 18.54 -33.90 -22.41
N ALA A 761 17.77 -33.19 -23.24
CA ALA A 761 18.28 -32.66 -24.51
C ALA A 761 19.48 -31.71 -24.31
N ILE A 762 19.49 -30.90 -23.25
CA ILE A 762 20.63 -30.01 -22.94
C ILE A 762 21.86 -30.83 -22.47
N ILE A 763 21.65 -31.85 -21.63
CA ILE A 763 22.72 -32.77 -21.18
C ILE A 763 23.28 -33.55 -22.36
N GLU A 764 22.43 -34.10 -23.23
CA GLU A 764 22.83 -34.80 -24.45
C GLU A 764 23.63 -33.89 -25.39
N ALA A 765 23.19 -32.64 -25.58
CA ALA A 765 23.94 -31.67 -26.36
C ALA A 765 25.32 -31.37 -25.74
N ALA A 766 25.41 -31.28 -24.41
CA ALA A 766 26.68 -31.09 -23.71
C ALA A 766 27.61 -32.31 -23.86
N LEU A 767 27.07 -33.53 -23.76
CA LEU A 767 27.80 -34.77 -23.99
C LEU A 767 28.33 -34.85 -25.43
N ALA A 768 27.50 -34.49 -26.42
CA ALA A 768 27.88 -34.45 -27.82
C ALA A 768 28.96 -33.39 -28.11
N GLY A 769 28.92 -32.26 -27.40
CA GLY A 769 29.87 -31.16 -27.55
C GLY A 769 31.22 -31.41 -26.89
N LEU A 770 31.22 -31.98 -25.68
CA LEU A 770 32.45 -32.24 -24.91
C LEU A 770 33.09 -33.59 -25.25
N ARG A 771 32.30 -34.58 -25.66
CA ARG A 771 32.76 -35.96 -26.00
C ARG A 771 33.65 -36.60 -24.93
N PRO A 772 33.21 -36.68 -23.67
CA PRO A 772 33.98 -37.37 -22.64
C PRO A 772 34.09 -38.87 -22.93
N ARG A 773 35.14 -39.54 -22.45
CA ARG A 773 35.28 -41.01 -22.62
C ARG A 773 34.21 -41.77 -21.83
N HIS A 774 33.88 -41.28 -20.65
CA HIS A 774 32.85 -41.83 -19.78
C HIS A 774 32.00 -40.69 -19.21
N PHE A 775 30.74 -40.96 -18.88
CA PHE A 775 29.94 -40.04 -18.10
C PHE A 775 29.06 -40.75 -17.08
N ALA A 776 28.73 -40.04 -16.00
CA ALA A 776 27.86 -40.49 -14.93
C ALA A 776 26.81 -39.43 -14.59
N VAL A 777 25.60 -39.85 -14.26
CA VAL A 777 24.55 -38.97 -13.72
C VAL A 777 24.20 -39.45 -12.32
N LEU A 778 24.38 -38.59 -11.32
CA LEU A 778 24.11 -38.86 -9.91
C LEU A 778 22.91 -38.02 -9.46
N GLY A 779 21.84 -38.65 -8.97
CA GLY A 779 20.61 -37.94 -8.59
C GLY A 779 20.06 -38.28 -7.18
N GLN A 780 19.44 -37.29 -6.51
CA GLN A 780 18.89 -37.45 -5.15
C GLN A 780 17.56 -38.21 -5.07
N ARG A 781 16.83 -38.41 -6.18
CA ARG A 781 15.57 -39.17 -6.21
C ARG A 781 15.57 -40.17 -7.36
N GLY A 782 15.58 -41.45 -6.96
CA GLY A 782 15.65 -42.66 -7.78
C GLY A 782 14.70 -42.75 -8.99
N TYR A 783 15.22 -43.15 -10.14
CA TYR A 783 14.48 -43.95 -11.13
C TYR A 783 14.38 -45.39 -10.63
N ASP A 784 13.26 -46.07 -10.91
CA ASP A 784 13.21 -47.53 -10.76
C ASP A 784 14.22 -48.17 -11.72
N LYS A 785 14.90 -49.21 -11.23
CA LYS A 785 15.91 -50.01 -11.95
C LYS A 785 15.43 -50.27 -13.39
N LEU A 786 15.85 -49.45 -14.35
CA LEU A 786 15.94 -49.91 -15.73
C LEU A 786 17.07 -50.94 -15.69
N SER A 787 16.71 -52.20 -15.83
CA SER A 787 17.64 -53.32 -15.98
C SER A 787 18.42 -53.15 -17.29
N MET A 788 19.27 -52.14 -17.36
CA MET A 788 20.21 -51.94 -18.45
C MET A 788 21.58 -52.33 -17.93
N THR A 789 22.07 -53.45 -18.43
CA THR A 789 23.44 -53.89 -18.22
C THR A 789 24.38 -52.82 -18.81
N PRO A 790 25.43 -52.37 -18.08
CA PRO A 790 26.37 -51.39 -18.60
C PRO A 790 26.95 -51.86 -19.93
N THR A 791 26.84 -51.06 -20.98
CA THR A 791 27.54 -51.31 -22.25
C THR A 791 28.96 -50.77 -22.16
N ALA A 792 29.89 -51.41 -22.87
CA ALA A 792 31.31 -51.04 -22.88
C ALA A 792 31.59 -49.59 -23.34
N GLU A 793 30.59 -48.93 -23.93
CA GLU A 793 30.61 -47.52 -24.29
C GLU A 793 29.44 -46.78 -23.59
N GLY A 794 29.74 -46.18 -22.42
CA GLY A 794 29.22 -44.86 -22.05
C GLY A 794 27.76 -44.70 -21.59
N PHE A 795 27.27 -45.43 -20.58
CA PHE A 795 26.12 -44.96 -19.78
C PHE A 795 26.15 -45.53 -18.35
N TYR A 796 26.25 -44.66 -17.34
CA TYR A 796 26.16 -45.04 -15.92
C TYR A 796 25.16 -44.12 -15.18
N CYS A 797 24.00 -44.67 -14.79
CA CYS A 797 23.03 -44.00 -13.93
C CYS A 797 23.11 -44.59 -12.52
N LEU A 798 23.54 -43.78 -11.55
CA LEU A 798 23.54 -44.17 -10.13
C LEU A 798 22.44 -43.36 -9.44
N SER A 799 21.30 -44.02 -9.25
CA SER A 799 20.08 -43.41 -8.70
C SER A 799 19.83 -43.95 -7.28
N TRP A 800 19.59 -43.07 -6.30
CA TRP A 800 19.25 -43.47 -4.93
C TRP A 800 17.74 -43.28 -4.72
N ARG A 801 16.98 -44.38 -4.54
CA ARG A 801 15.58 -44.33 -4.10
C ARG A 801 15.50 -44.80 -2.64
N GLY A 802 14.83 -44.03 -1.79
CA GLY A 802 14.32 -44.53 -0.52
C GLY A 802 13.13 -45.44 -0.80
N GLY A 803 13.32 -46.75 -0.69
CA GLY A 803 12.28 -47.76 -0.87
C GLY A 803 12.82 -49.02 -1.57
N GLU A 804 12.95 -50.10 -0.81
CA GLU A 804 13.17 -51.51 -1.22
C GLU A 804 13.86 -51.76 -2.58
N ASN A 805 15.18 -51.55 -2.64
CA ASN A 805 16.20 -52.40 -3.28
C ASN A 805 17.43 -51.59 -3.70
N GLY A 806 18.58 -51.90 -3.09
CA GLY A 806 19.91 -51.52 -3.60
C GLY A 806 20.44 -50.15 -3.18
N ARG A 807 20.78 -49.99 -1.89
CA ARG A 807 21.76 -48.97 -1.49
C ARG A 807 23.12 -49.43 -2.03
N ALA A 808 23.62 -48.82 -3.11
CA ALA A 808 25.06 -48.91 -3.39
C ALA A 808 25.77 -48.11 -2.26
N PRO A 809 26.64 -48.74 -1.46
CA PRO A 809 27.51 -48.02 -0.53
C PRO A 809 28.27 -46.92 -1.27
N VAL A 810 28.45 -45.76 -0.63
CA VAL A 810 29.27 -44.67 -1.18
C VAL A 810 30.66 -45.17 -1.59
N GLY A 811 31.21 -46.15 -0.85
CA GLY A 811 32.46 -46.83 -1.19
C GLY A 811 32.44 -47.55 -2.55
N ASP A 812 31.32 -48.15 -2.96
CA ASP A 812 31.20 -48.88 -4.22
C ASP A 812 31.02 -47.90 -5.41
N VAL A 813 30.30 -46.80 -5.19
CA VAL A 813 30.18 -45.70 -6.17
C VAL A 813 31.55 -45.05 -6.39
N VAL A 814 32.29 -44.80 -5.32
CA VAL A 814 33.65 -44.25 -5.39
C VAL A 814 34.61 -45.23 -6.06
N ALA A 815 34.54 -46.52 -5.75
CA ALA A 815 35.36 -47.55 -6.38
C ALA A 815 35.12 -47.65 -7.89
N GLU A 816 33.86 -47.55 -8.32
CA GLU A 816 33.50 -47.57 -9.74
C GLU A 816 33.93 -46.28 -10.46
N ILE A 817 33.77 -45.11 -9.83
CA ILE A 817 34.29 -43.84 -10.37
C ILE A 817 35.82 -43.91 -10.52
N LEU A 818 36.53 -44.43 -9.53
CA LEU A 818 37.98 -44.62 -9.60
C LEU A 818 38.37 -45.59 -10.71
N ARG A 819 37.60 -46.67 -10.93
CA ARG A 819 37.81 -47.62 -12.03
C ARG A 819 37.65 -46.98 -13.41
N LEU A 820 36.73 -46.04 -13.57
CA LEU A 820 36.48 -45.33 -14.84
C LEU A 820 37.53 -44.27 -15.17
N VAL A 821 38.21 -43.75 -14.13
CA VAL A 821 39.20 -42.67 -14.25
C VAL A 821 40.64 -43.20 -14.24
N SER A 822 40.87 -44.41 -13.70
CA SER A 822 42.14 -45.14 -13.76
C SER A 822 42.44 -45.60 -15.18
#